data_AF-A0A9P0JU82-F1
#
_entry.id   AF-A0A9P0JU82-F1
#
_cell.length_a   1.000
_cell.length_b   1.000
_cell.length_c   1.000
_cell.angle_alpha   90.00
_cell.angle_beta   90.00
_cell.angle_gamma   90.00
#
_symmetry.space_group_name_H-M   'P 1'
#
loop_
_entity.id
_entity.type
_entity.pdbx_description
1 polymer ?
#
loop_
_entity_poly.entity_id
_entity_poly.type
_entity_poly.pdbx_seq_one_letter_code
_entity_poly.pdbx_strand_id
1 'polypeptide(L)'
;MKRVLPGILALLIVQSAYCFPQVTDTSSLVVSSTEPANNNGGEIKGKEEKPVVPKIYEMNINTNVSNRYAKTQIASKVKNLDKSPNEVEFSVVTPDRAFISGFVMEIDGKSYKAYVQEKQEAKKTYDEAVASGRAAAHVQGSARDSNRFTVSVNVEPQSKAVFYLQYEELLQRQNGKYEIVINIHPGQPVKNMNVEVHIDESRPLKFVETPALRSGNEISTKENENLLPNAKIDPVNETSAVVSFQPDVEKQKEYAKELGTEKDNGLAGQFIVQYDVERDPSGGEVLVDGGHFVHFFAPSEVKPLPKMVIFVLDTSGSMSGIRIEQLKQAMNRILSELHENDVFSIIDFNDNAKVWNVDKVAVQHETASEYQPFWYRNEDESKQIFKNRTQQPIPSPYPANKANVQKGKQVVEKLQADGSTNIMDALKTALTIINKNHEESKRNQPIIVFLTDGEATSGETNNENIISTITELNSGKTPLFSLSFGDGADRSFLQKISLKNNGFARHIYEGADASLQLEEFYKSISSPLLSDVKFKYVDKVKEVTKTRYPILFHGGEIVVAGQIDPGFAPQPIEAKGFEGPVILTPPKEITAAPGSLERLWAYLTLKQILERRDAAENKTELTKEALDIALKYSFVSDVSSLVVVKPNETSKAVETEDASKQRQDFGGIPYYKSFPAGGLRSAVRPLSLGSPLAFGAGGFASPMAPMPDFAEEILLSTPATYDATTTVEPIYNPNIPIDTLKSNLTWLGPLLHENGTITLPWGTYKSGVGEILNIRPDCAKSVLGSPGSCTLLQQCEFYSSLTDIEKFKEHFCDFEGYAGMCCPKGKRID
;
A
#
# COMPACT_ATOMS: atom_id res chain seq x y z
N MET A 1 14.70 61.63 -47.63
CA MET A 1 16.09 62.16 -47.53
C MET A 1 16.80 61.34 -46.45
N LYS A 2 18.07 60.89 -46.55
CA LYS A 2 19.12 60.95 -47.59
C LYS A 2 19.99 59.67 -47.48
N ARG A 3 20.58 59.25 -48.61
CA ARG A 3 21.86 58.53 -48.90
C ARG A 3 22.56 57.71 -47.77
N VAL A 4 23.03 56.47 -47.94
CA VAL A 4 23.87 55.82 -49.00
C VAL A 4 25.38 56.13 -48.90
N LEU A 5 26.16 55.17 -48.33
CA LEU A 5 27.57 54.74 -48.60
C LEU A 5 28.71 55.82 -48.57
N PRO A 6 30.03 55.51 -48.79
CA PRO A 6 30.76 54.21 -48.93
C PRO A 6 32.07 54.06 -48.06
N GLY A 7 32.77 52.92 -48.21
CA GLY A 7 34.20 52.69 -47.83
C GLY A 7 34.50 51.19 -47.57
N ILE A 8 35.37 50.41 -48.23
CA ILE A 8 36.72 50.58 -48.86
C ILE A 8 37.83 50.78 -47.81
N LEU A 9 38.93 50.00 -47.72
CA LEU A 9 39.37 48.70 -48.31
C LEU A 9 40.66 48.23 -47.57
N ALA A 10 41.08 46.96 -47.79
CA ALA A 10 42.46 46.44 -47.75
C ALA A 10 42.91 45.57 -46.54
N LEU A 11 43.83 44.66 -46.84
CA LEU A 11 44.41 43.62 -45.97
C LEU A 11 45.64 44.14 -45.22
N LEU A 12 46.01 43.49 -44.11
CA LEU A 12 47.35 42.92 -43.98
C LEU A 12 47.39 41.74 -42.99
N ILE A 13 48.48 40.97 -43.05
CA ILE A 13 48.71 39.67 -42.39
C ILE A 13 49.88 39.81 -41.41
N VAL A 14 49.88 39.07 -40.29
CA VAL A 14 51.11 38.50 -39.67
C VAL A 14 50.76 37.32 -38.75
N GLN A 15 51.71 36.42 -38.50
CA GLN A 15 51.54 35.12 -37.82
C GLN A 15 52.29 35.05 -36.49
N SER A 16 51.77 34.25 -35.53
CA SER A 16 52.52 33.34 -34.63
C SER A 16 51.49 32.57 -33.77
N ALA A 17 51.46 31.24 -33.59
CA ALA A 17 52.45 30.15 -33.58
C ALA A 17 53.14 29.92 -32.22
N TYR A 18 53.31 28.63 -31.85
CA TYR A 18 53.92 28.07 -30.62
C TYR A 18 53.12 28.24 -29.31
N CYS A 19 53.22 27.38 -28.28
CA CYS A 19 53.58 25.94 -28.19
C CYS A 19 53.21 25.45 -26.77
N PHE A 20 52.98 24.14 -26.56
CA PHE A 20 52.84 23.53 -25.23
C PHE A 20 53.81 22.33 -25.02
N PRO A 21 54.84 22.45 -24.16
CA PRO A 21 55.47 21.31 -23.49
C PRO A 21 54.59 20.82 -22.31
N GLN A 22 54.46 19.53 -21.94
CA GLN A 22 55.42 18.42 -21.70
C GLN A 22 56.01 18.38 -20.26
N VAL A 23 56.38 17.17 -19.81
CA VAL A 23 56.87 16.76 -18.44
C VAL A 23 55.71 16.54 -17.44
N THR A 24 55.13 15.33 -17.31
CA THR A 24 55.59 14.09 -16.59
C THR A 24 55.49 14.22 -15.04
N ASP A 25 55.26 13.18 -14.23
CA ASP A 25 55.68 11.78 -14.38
C ASP A 25 54.77 10.67 -13.79
N THR A 26 55.13 9.45 -14.18
CA THR A 26 54.72 8.05 -13.88
C THR A 26 54.27 7.68 -12.43
N SER A 27 53.74 6.48 -12.10
CA SER A 27 53.81 5.09 -12.64
C SER A 27 52.58 4.26 -12.13
N SER A 28 52.21 3.04 -12.55
CA SER A 28 52.71 1.98 -13.48
C SER A 28 51.48 1.20 -14.05
N LEU A 29 51.37 0.61 -15.26
CA LEU A 29 52.23 -0.25 -16.12
C LEU A 29 52.52 -1.65 -15.51
N VAL A 30 52.09 -2.78 -16.12
CA VAL A 30 52.83 -3.68 -17.06
C VAL A 30 52.04 -5.02 -17.10
N VAL A 31 51.91 -5.93 -18.10
CA VAL A 31 52.10 -6.07 -19.58
C VAL A 31 51.29 -7.36 -19.94
N SER A 32 50.36 -7.43 -20.91
CA SER A 32 50.46 -7.36 -22.40
C SER A 32 51.07 -8.59 -23.11
N SER A 33 50.44 -9.05 -24.20
CA SER A 33 51.12 -9.74 -25.31
C SER A 33 50.40 -9.57 -26.67
N THR A 34 50.64 -8.43 -27.31
CA THR A 34 50.85 -8.27 -28.77
C THR A 34 49.93 -8.98 -29.81
N GLU A 35 49.22 -8.17 -30.59
CA GLU A 35 48.94 -8.45 -32.02
C GLU A 35 49.89 -7.66 -32.94
N PRO A 36 50.13 -8.15 -34.17
CA PRO A 36 50.43 -7.24 -35.28
C PRO A 36 49.73 -7.58 -36.62
N ALA A 37 48.95 -6.59 -37.11
CA ALA A 37 48.72 -6.24 -38.52
C ALA A 37 47.94 -7.18 -39.49
N ASN A 38 46.81 -6.63 -40.00
CA ASN A 38 46.24 -6.78 -41.36
C ASN A 38 46.26 -8.16 -42.06
N ASN A 39 45.07 -8.73 -42.29
CA ASN A 39 44.35 -8.55 -43.57
C ASN A 39 42.97 -9.25 -43.62
N ASN A 40 42.03 -8.64 -44.34
CA ASN A 40 40.90 -9.25 -45.06
C ASN A 40 39.96 -10.28 -44.37
N GLY A 41 38.77 -9.81 -44.00
CA GLY A 41 37.51 -10.43 -44.44
C GLY A 41 36.78 -11.39 -43.48
N GLY A 42 35.55 -11.02 -43.12
CA GLY A 42 34.58 -11.92 -42.49
C GLY A 42 33.76 -11.26 -41.38
N GLU A 43 32.50 -10.91 -41.65
CA GLU A 43 31.54 -10.54 -40.60
C GLU A 43 31.18 -11.79 -39.77
N ILE A 44 31.82 -11.97 -38.62
CA ILE A 44 31.35 -12.94 -37.63
C ILE A 44 30.24 -12.25 -36.82
N LYS A 45 28.99 -12.66 -37.07
CA LYS A 45 27.86 -12.28 -36.22
C LYS A 45 28.00 -12.92 -34.84
N GLY A 46 28.65 -12.19 -33.93
CA GLY A 46 28.55 -12.47 -32.50
C GLY A 46 27.07 -12.43 -32.11
N LYS A 47 26.57 -13.52 -31.52
CA LYS A 47 25.33 -13.47 -30.76
C LYS A 47 25.66 -12.81 -29.43
N GLU A 48 24.90 -11.79 -29.06
CA GLU A 48 24.78 -11.41 -27.66
C GLU A 48 24.11 -12.59 -26.94
N GLU A 49 24.87 -13.33 -26.14
CA GLU A 49 24.29 -14.32 -25.24
C GLU A 49 23.56 -13.57 -24.14
N LYS A 50 22.22 -13.71 -24.08
CA LYS A 50 21.43 -13.14 -22.98
C LYS A 50 22.02 -13.62 -21.64
N PRO A 51 22.24 -12.73 -20.65
CA PRO A 51 22.86 -13.10 -19.37
C PRO A 51 22.08 -14.22 -18.68
N VAL A 52 22.79 -15.20 -18.11
CA VAL A 52 22.20 -16.42 -17.57
C VAL A 52 21.63 -16.15 -16.18
N VAL A 53 20.39 -15.65 -16.15
CA VAL A 53 19.65 -15.37 -14.92
C VAL A 53 19.68 -16.58 -13.98
N PRO A 54 20.05 -16.41 -12.69
CA PRO A 54 20.06 -17.49 -11.71
C PRO A 54 18.70 -18.19 -11.60
N LYS A 55 18.72 -19.53 -11.56
CA LYS A 55 17.51 -20.33 -11.70
C LYS A 55 16.91 -20.74 -10.36
N ILE A 56 15.67 -20.33 -10.11
CA ILE A 56 14.83 -20.88 -9.04
C ILE A 56 14.41 -22.28 -9.48
N TYR A 57 14.85 -23.30 -8.74
CA TYR A 57 14.54 -24.71 -9.05
C TYR A 57 13.48 -25.31 -8.14
N GLU A 58 13.23 -24.70 -6.99
CA GLU A 58 12.24 -25.10 -6.00
C GLU A 58 11.74 -23.88 -5.21
N MET A 59 10.43 -23.76 -5.04
CA MET A 59 9.81 -22.74 -4.19
C MET A 59 8.67 -23.38 -3.41
N ASN A 60 8.79 -23.41 -2.09
CA ASN A 60 7.75 -23.89 -1.19
C ASN A 60 7.21 -22.72 -0.37
N ILE A 61 5.89 -22.61 -0.26
CA ILE A 61 5.19 -21.73 0.65
C ILE A 61 4.34 -22.60 1.57
N ASN A 62 4.52 -22.47 2.89
CA ASN A 62 3.74 -23.21 3.87
C ASN A 62 3.17 -22.24 4.89
N THR A 63 1.84 -22.15 4.96
CA THR A 63 1.10 -21.31 5.91
C THR A 63 0.44 -22.22 6.94
N ASN A 64 0.67 -21.96 8.22
CA ASN A 64 -0.04 -22.62 9.32
C ASN A 64 -0.92 -21.58 9.99
N VAL A 65 -2.21 -21.85 10.10
CA VAL A 65 -3.20 -20.98 10.73
C VAL A 65 -3.74 -21.66 11.98
N SER A 66 -3.58 -21.02 13.14
CA SER A 66 -4.10 -21.50 14.42
C SER A 66 -4.78 -20.36 15.16
N ASN A 67 -6.06 -20.50 15.51
CA ASN A 67 -6.86 -19.45 16.15
C ASN A 67 -6.80 -18.12 15.38
N ARG A 68 -7.08 -18.16 14.07
CA ARG A 68 -7.04 -17.02 13.15
C ARG A 68 -5.63 -16.38 13.00
N TYR A 69 -4.61 -16.89 13.66
CA TYR A 69 -3.24 -16.39 13.57
C TYR A 69 -2.47 -17.20 12.52
N ALA A 70 -2.14 -16.56 11.40
CA ALA A 70 -1.45 -17.17 10.28
C ALA A 70 0.07 -16.94 10.39
N LYS A 71 0.83 -18.02 10.17
CA LYS A 71 2.29 -18.03 10.14
C LYS A 71 2.76 -18.65 8.83
N THR A 72 3.29 -17.81 7.94
CA THR A 72 3.73 -18.21 6.60
C THR A 72 5.25 -18.31 6.54
N GLN A 73 5.74 -19.43 6.01
CA GLN A 73 7.15 -19.66 5.69
C GLN A 73 7.31 -19.83 4.18
N ILE A 74 8.25 -19.10 3.59
CA ILE A 74 8.62 -19.19 2.17
C ILE A 74 10.07 -19.68 2.07
N ALA A 75 10.27 -20.80 1.40
CA ALA A 75 11.58 -21.38 1.10
C ALA A 75 11.83 -21.36 -0.41
N SER A 76 12.70 -20.47 -0.90
CA SER A 76 13.12 -20.38 -2.30
C SER A 76 14.54 -20.91 -2.49
N LYS A 77 14.75 -21.82 -3.43
CA LYS A 77 16.06 -22.42 -3.74
C LYS A 77 16.52 -22.02 -5.13
N VAL A 78 17.66 -21.34 -5.18
CA VAL A 78 18.25 -20.78 -6.40
C VAL A 78 19.59 -21.45 -6.70
N LYS A 79 19.90 -21.63 -7.97
CA LYS A 79 21.23 -22.03 -8.42
C LYS A 79 21.75 -21.04 -9.47
N ASN A 80 22.95 -20.50 -9.27
CA ASN A 80 23.67 -19.83 -10.36
C ASN A 80 24.04 -20.89 -11.41
N LEU A 81 23.60 -20.70 -12.66
CA LEU A 81 23.87 -21.62 -13.77
C LEU A 81 25.07 -21.21 -14.63
N ASP A 82 25.66 -20.06 -14.35
CA ASP A 82 26.76 -19.48 -15.10
C ASP A 82 28.14 -19.96 -14.60
N LYS A 83 29.19 -19.54 -15.31
CA LYS A 83 30.61 -19.70 -15.00
C LYS A 83 31.19 -18.47 -14.30
N SER A 84 30.50 -17.34 -14.30
CA SER A 84 30.77 -16.17 -13.47
C SER A 84 29.95 -16.19 -12.17
N PRO A 85 30.39 -15.49 -11.10
CA PRO A 85 29.50 -15.11 -10.01
C PRO A 85 28.35 -14.26 -10.58
N ASN A 86 27.14 -14.42 -10.03
CA ASN A 86 25.98 -13.62 -10.38
C ASN A 86 25.25 -13.17 -9.13
N GLU A 87 24.63 -11.99 -9.18
CA GLU A 87 23.72 -11.52 -8.15
C GLU A 87 22.41 -12.32 -8.19
N VAL A 88 21.99 -12.80 -7.02
CA VAL A 88 20.72 -13.48 -6.83
C VAL A 88 19.83 -12.59 -5.97
N GLU A 89 18.72 -12.11 -6.55
CA GLU A 89 17.66 -11.45 -5.81
C GLU A 89 16.64 -12.48 -5.28
N PHE A 90 16.20 -12.29 -4.05
CA PHE A 90 15.02 -12.90 -3.46
C PHE A 90 14.05 -11.79 -3.05
N SER A 91 12.90 -11.69 -3.73
CA SER A 91 11.84 -10.72 -3.42
C SER A 91 10.53 -11.41 -3.07
N VAL A 92 9.84 -10.89 -2.06
CA VAL A 92 8.51 -11.34 -1.59
C VAL A 92 7.67 -10.11 -1.23
N VAL A 93 6.41 -10.07 -1.67
CA VAL A 93 5.42 -9.12 -1.15
C VAL A 93 4.64 -9.78 -0.02
N THR A 94 4.69 -9.21 1.18
CA THR A 94 3.90 -9.67 2.34
C THR A 94 2.57 -8.90 2.46
N PRO A 95 1.57 -9.38 3.22
CA PRO A 95 0.34 -8.63 3.46
C PRO A 95 0.53 -7.38 4.34
N ASP A 96 -0.28 -6.32 4.16
CA ASP A 96 -0.24 -5.04 4.90
C ASP A 96 -0.28 -5.16 6.44
N ARG A 97 -0.77 -6.31 6.92
CA ARG A 97 -0.96 -6.59 8.34
C ARG A 97 0.11 -7.53 8.90
N ALA A 98 0.93 -8.16 8.06
CA ALA A 98 1.95 -9.09 8.51
C ALA A 98 3.17 -8.39 9.11
N PHE A 99 3.77 -9.00 10.13
CA PHE A 99 5.12 -8.68 10.56
C PHE A 99 6.04 -9.82 10.15
N ILE A 100 7.16 -9.49 9.50
CA ILE A 100 8.25 -10.46 9.27
C ILE A 100 8.81 -10.85 10.64
N SER A 101 8.93 -12.16 10.90
CA SER A 101 9.36 -12.72 12.19
C SER A 101 10.65 -13.55 12.11
N GLY A 102 11.25 -13.66 10.92
CA GLY A 102 12.56 -14.26 10.74
C GLY A 102 12.99 -14.34 9.27
N PHE A 103 14.32 -14.31 9.05
CA PHE A 103 14.94 -14.62 7.76
C PHE A 103 16.22 -15.41 7.97
N VAL A 104 16.49 -16.38 7.08
CA VAL A 104 17.77 -17.10 6.99
C VAL A 104 18.12 -17.24 5.51
N MET A 105 19.38 -16.95 5.17
CA MET A 105 19.94 -17.35 3.88
C MET A 105 21.02 -18.41 4.07
N GLU A 106 21.01 -19.46 3.26
CA GLU A 106 22.05 -20.48 3.20
C GLU A 106 22.80 -20.34 1.88
N ILE A 107 24.13 -20.20 1.93
CA ILE A 107 24.98 -20.12 0.74
C ILE A 107 26.15 -21.07 0.96
N ASP A 108 26.32 -22.04 0.05
CA ASP A 108 27.39 -23.05 0.07
C ASP A 108 27.56 -23.78 1.41
N GLY A 109 26.43 -24.09 2.05
CA GLY A 109 26.35 -24.80 3.33
C GLY A 109 26.58 -23.93 4.57
N LYS A 110 26.81 -22.62 4.41
CA LYS A 110 26.90 -21.64 5.50
C LYS A 110 25.54 -20.96 5.66
N SER A 111 24.95 -21.04 6.85
CA SER A 111 23.66 -20.41 7.17
C SER A 111 23.89 -19.06 7.86
N TYR A 112 23.22 -18.01 7.38
CA TYR A 112 23.28 -16.64 7.90
C TYR A 112 21.87 -16.25 8.38
N LYS A 113 21.65 -16.32 9.69
CA LYS A 113 20.39 -15.95 10.34
C LYS A 113 20.33 -14.43 10.53
N ALA A 114 19.23 -13.82 10.13
CA ALA A 114 18.97 -12.42 10.34
C ALA A 114 18.50 -12.14 11.77
N TYR A 115 18.73 -10.93 12.26
CA TYR A 115 18.30 -10.45 13.56
C TYR A 115 17.56 -9.11 13.44
N VAL A 116 16.70 -8.82 14.42
CA VAL A 116 15.92 -7.58 14.49
C VAL A 116 16.64 -6.60 15.40
N GLN A 117 16.76 -5.35 14.96
CA GLN A 117 17.37 -4.22 15.67
C GLN A 117 16.45 -3.00 15.61
N GLU A 118 16.76 -1.96 16.40
CA GLU A 118 16.16 -0.64 16.19
C GLU A 118 16.49 -0.16 14.76
N LYS A 119 15.51 0.45 14.09
CA LYS A 119 15.63 0.92 12.69
C LYS A 119 16.87 1.79 12.40
N GLN A 120 17.30 2.62 13.35
CA GLN A 120 18.50 3.46 13.17
C GLN A 120 19.80 2.65 13.30
N GLU A 121 19.89 1.78 14.32
CA GLU A 121 21.02 0.88 14.52
C GLU A 121 21.17 -0.09 13.35
N ALA A 122 20.06 -0.68 12.90
CA ALA A 122 19.98 -1.59 11.77
C ALA A 122 20.49 -0.96 10.48
N LYS A 123 20.11 0.30 10.20
CA LYS A 123 20.64 1.05 9.06
C LYS A 123 22.14 1.27 9.20
N LYS A 124 22.62 1.71 10.37
CA LYS A 124 24.06 1.90 10.61
C LYS A 124 24.85 0.60 10.38
N THR A 125 24.37 -0.54 10.87
CA THR A 125 25.01 -1.86 10.65
C THR A 125 25.02 -2.27 9.18
N TYR A 126 23.98 -1.93 8.41
CA TYR A 126 23.97 -2.10 6.95
C TYR A 126 24.98 -1.19 6.25
N ASP A 127 24.95 0.12 6.53
CA ASP A 127 25.85 1.12 5.92
C ASP A 127 27.32 0.77 6.19
N GLU A 128 27.66 0.35 7.42
CA GLU A 128 29.00 -0.13 7.79
C GLU A 128 29.38 -1.44 7.08
N ALA A 129 28.43 -2.35 6.85
CA ALA A 129 28.68 -3.61 6.15
C ALA A 129 28.91 -3.39 4.64
N VAL A 130 28.10 -2.55 3.99
CA VAL A 130 28.26 -2.16 2.58
C VAL A 130 29.56 -1.41 2.37
N ALA A 131 29.89 -0.44 3.24
CA ALA A 131 31.19 0.26 3.21
C ALA A 131 32.38 -0.68 3.45
N SER A 132 32.17 -1.79 4.17
CA SER A 132 33.16 -2.88 4.34
C SER A 132 33.22 -3.87 3.17
N GLY A 133 32.47 -3.65 2.08
CA GLY A 133 32.39 -4.56 0.93
C GLY A 133 31.72 -5.90 1.23
N ARG A 134 30.93 -6.00 2.31
CA ARG A 134 30.21 -7.22 2.70
C ARG A 134 28.85 -7.26 2.02
N ALA A 135 28.40 -8.45 1.63
CA ALA A 135 26.99 -8.64 1.31
C ALA A 135 26.16 -8.48 2.59
N ALA A 136 25.26 -7.51 2.58
CA ALA A 136 24.29 -7.25 3.64
C ALA A 136 22.95 -6.92 3.01
N ALA A 137 21.87 -7.17 3.73
CA ALA A 137 20.53 -6.79 3.29
C ALA A 137 19.80 -6.00 4.37
N HIS A 138 19.03 -5.02 3.92
CA HIS A 138 18.32 -4.07 4.77
C HIS A 138 16.86 -3.98 4.35
N VAL A 139 15.96 -4.27 5.29
CA VAL A 139 14.52 -4.05 5.09
C VAL A 139 14.22 -2.59 5.35
N GLN A 140 14.40 -1.77 4.31
CA GLN A 140 13.90 -0.40 4.25
C GLN A 140 12.64 -0.36 3.39
N GLY A 141 11.56 0.18 3.94
CA GLY A 141 10.38 0.52 3.14
C GLY A 141 10.70 1.67 2.18
N SER A 142 10.72 1.38 0.87
CA SER A 142 10.73 2.37 -0.21
C SER A 142 9.29 2.72 -0.64
N ALA A 143 9.09 3.68 -1.55
CA ALA A 143 7.78 4.29 -1.77
C ALA A 143 6.67 3.33 -2.24
N ARG A 144 5.41 3.71 -1.96
CA ARG A 144 4.15 3.10 -2.44
C ARG A 144 3.79 1.73 -1.82
N ASP A 145 3.62 1.71 -0.49
CA ASP A 145 3.15 0.57 0.32
C ASP A 145 4.08 -0.67 0.32
N SER A 146 5.34 -0.47 0.70
CA SER A 146 6.39 -1.50 0.64
C SER A 146 6.35 -2.55 1.75
N ASN A 147 5.36 -3.44 1.68
CA ASN A 147 5.44 -4.78 2.31
C ASN A 147 6.42 -5.72 1.57
N ARG A 148 7.17 -5.20 0.58
CA ARG A 148 8.12 -5.94 -0.25
C ARG A 148 9.44 -6.12 0.51
N PHE A 149 9.70 -7.36 0.89
CA PHE A 149 11.01 -7.81 1.34
C PHE A 149 11.87 -8.15 0.13
N THR A 150 13.04 -7.52 -0.03
CA THR A 150 14.02 -7.87 -1.07
C THR A 150 15.41 -8.07 -0.44
N VAL A 151 16.12 -9.11 -0.88
CA VAL A 151 17.50 -9.44 -0.49
C VAL A 151 18.27 -9.81 -1.76
N SER A 152 19.38 -9.12 -2.02
CA SER A 152 20.28 -9.42 -3.14
C SER A 152 21.64 -9.87 -2.64
N VAL A 153 22.21 -10.93 -3.23
CA VAL A 153 23.49 -11.49 -2.83
C VAL A 153 24.24 -12.15 -3.99
N ASN A 154 25.54 -11.88 -4.10
CA ASN A 154 26.40 -12.57 -5.06
C ASN A 154 26.60 -14.05 -4.70
N VAL A 155 26.29 -14.92 -5.66
CA VAL A 155 26.42 -16.38 -5.59
C VAL A 155 27.43 -16.85 -6.62
N GLU A 156 28.39 -17.65 -6.17
CA GLU A 156 29.52 -18.14 -6.96
C GLU A 156 29.09 -19.01 -8.17
N PRO A 157 29.98 -19.22 -9.17
CA PRO A 157 29.72 -20.08 -10.32
C PRO A 157 29.20 -21.46 -9.91
N GLN A 158 28.17 -21.95 -10.61
CA GLN A 158 27.50 -23.24 -10.34
C GLN A 158 26.94 -23.44 -8.91
N SER A 159 26.99 -22.42 -8.05
CA SER A 159 26.74 -22.55 -6.62
C SER A 159 25.27 -22.29 -6.26
N LYS A 160 24.90 -22.51 -4.99
CA LYS A 160 23.50 -22.51 -4.54
C LYS A 160 23.25 -21.53 -3.41
N ALA A 161 22.11 -20.84 -3.50
CA ALA A 161 21.51 -20.12 -2.40
C ALA A 161 20.15 -20.73 -2.03
N VAL A 162 19.81 -20.72 -0.75
CA VAL A 162 18.45 -20.98 -0.25
C VAL A 162 18.05 -19.85 0.66
N PHE A 163 16.83 -19.36 0.50
CA PHE A 163 16.26 -18.27 1.28
C PHE A 163 15.02 -18.76 2.01
N TYR A 164 14.99 -18.57 3.33
CA TYR A 164 13.84 -18.85 4.18
C TYR A 164 13.36 -17.54 4.78
N LEU A 165 12.15 -17.11 4.41
CA LEU A 165 11.47 -15.95 5.00
C LEU A 165 10.27 -16.43 5.81
N GLN A 166 10.03 -15.81 6.97
CA GLN A 166 8.88 -16.09 7.82
C GLN A 166 8.16 -14.79 8.17
N TYR A 167 6.83 -14.78 8.02
CA TYR A 167 5.97 -13.67 8.45
C TYR A 167 4.70 -14.16 9.14
N GLU A 168 4.14 -13.32 10.01
CA GLU A 168 3.04 -13.67 10.91
C GLU A 168 1.98 -12.55 10.93
N GLU A 169 0.70 -12.93 10.90
CA GLU A 169 -0.44 -12.01 10.93
C GLU A 169 -1.64 -12.57 11.71
N LEU A 170 -2.47 -11.69 12.28
CA LEU A 170 -3.80 -12.05 12.76
C LEU A 170 -4.80 -11.75 11.63
N LEU A 171 -5.40 -12.81 11.08
CA LEU A 171 -6.39 -12.71 10.02
C LEU A 171 -7.61 -11.94 10.53
N GLN A 172 -8.08 -10.97 9.74
CA GLN A 172 -9.27 -10.19 10.08
C GLN A 172 -10.49 -10.76 9.38
N ARG A 173 -11.55 -10.99 10.15
CA ARG A 173 -12.84 -11.37 9.57
C ARG A 173 -13.49 -10.15 8.91
N GLN A 174 -13.84 -10.27 7.63
CA GLN A 174 -14.56 -9.26 6.88
C GLN A 174 -15.62 -9.92 5.99
N ASN A 175 -16.77 -9.28 5.80
CA ASN A 175 -17.87 -9.77 4.94
C ASN A 175 -18.30 -11.23 5.22
N GLY A 176 -18.09 -11.74 6.45
CA GLY A 176 -18.48 -13.07 6.90
C GLY A 176 -17.39 -14.14 6.88
N LYS A 177 -16.15 -13.81 6.52
CA LYS A 177 -15.05 -14.76 6.28
C LYS A 177 -13.69 -14.19 6.66
N TYR A 178 -12.68 -15.06 6.75
CA TYR A 178 -11.27 -14.69 6.71
C TYR A 178 -10.72 -14.91 5.29
N GLU A 179 -9.83 -14.05 4.80
CA GLU A 179 -9.01 -14.31 3.60
C GLU A 179 -7.55 -14.46 4.00
N ILE A 180 -6.90 -15.52 3.54
CA ILE A 180 -5.44 -15.73 3.60
C ILE A 180 -4.91 -15.37 2.22
N VAL A 181 -4.05 -14.36 2.12
CA VAL A 181 -3.59 -13.81 0.82
C VAL A 181 -2.09 -14.07 0.64
N ILE A 182 -1.75 -14.96 -0.29
CA ILE A 182 -0.37 -15.37 -0.59
C ILE A 182 0.04 -14.77 -1.94
N ASN A 183 0.87 -13.72 -1.90
CA ASN A 183 1.46 -13.17 -3.12
C ASN A 183 2.55 -14.12 -3.66
N ILE A 184 2.38 -14.59 -4.90
CA ILE A 184 3.33 -15.46 -5.61
C ILE A 184 3.90 -14.66 -6.78
N HIS A 185 5.21 -14.41 -6.76
CA HIS A 185 5.91 -13.67 -7.82
C HIS A 185 7.40 -14.07 -7.88
N PRO A 186 7.74 -15.23 -8.49
CA PRO A 186 9.10 -15.74 -8.56
C PRO A 186 9.95 -15.09 -9.68
N GLY A 187 9.35 -14.32 -10.59
CA GLY A 187 10.04 -13.71 -11.74
C GLY A 187 10.53 -14.71 -12.81
N GLN A 188 10.24 -16.01 -12.65
CA GLN A 188 10.50 -17.07 -13.63
C GLN A 188 9.64 -18.32 -13.33
N PRO A 189 9.28 -19.16 -14.32
CA PRO A 189 8.57 -20.41 -14.07
C PRO A 189 9.40 -21.40 -13.23
N VAL A 190 8.88 -21.78 -12.06
CA VAL A 190 9.56 -22.65 -11.09
C VAL A 190 9.14 -24.09 -11.32
N LYS A 191 10.10 -25.00 -11.53
CA LYS A 191 9.77 -26.42 -11.81
C LYS A 191 9.04 -27.10 -10.66
N ASN A 192 9.50 -26.88 -9.44
CA ASN A 192 8.93 -27.47 -8.23
C ASN A 192 8.31 -26.33 -7.40
N MET A 193 7.06 -25.95 -7.70
CA MET A 193 6.30 -24.98 -6.91
C MET A 193 5.30 -25.74 -6.02
N ASN A 194 5.30 -25.42 -4.73
CA ASN A 194 4.34 -25.96 -3.76
C ASN A 194 3.82 -24.84 -2.84
N VAL A 195 2.50 -24.73 -2.71
CA VAL A 195 1.84 -23.82 -1.77
C VAL A 195 0.87 -24.63 -0.95
N GLU A 196 1.08 -24.69 0.37
CA GLU A 196 0.24 -25.43 1.31
C GLU A 196 -0.25 -24.53 2.44
N VAL A 197 -1.54 -24.58 2.72
CA VAL A 197 -2.19 -23.85 3.81
C VAL A 197 -2.84 -24.86 4.74
N HIS A 198 -2.29 -25.00 5.94
CA HIS A 198 -2.81 -25.81 7.03
C HIS A 198 -3.65 -24.91 7.94
N ILE A 199 -4.95 -25.19 8.05
CA ILE A 199 -5.87 -24.51 8.95
C ILE A 199 -6.17 -25.45 10.11
N ASP A 200 -6.01 -24.99 11.35
CA ASP A 200 -6.30 -25.75 12.58
C ASP A 200 -6.95 -24.83 13.63
N GLU A 201 -8.29 -24.85 13.69
CA GLU A 201 -9.07 -23.94 14.51
C GLU A 201 -9.58 -24.58 15.81
N SER A 202 -9.93 -23.73 16.78
CA SER A 202 -10.60 -24.12 18.02
C SER A 202 -12.06 -24.57 17.82
N ARG A 203 -12.60 -24.43 16.60
CA ARG A 203 -14.01 -24.68 16.25
C ARG A 203 -14.15 -25.31 14.87
N PRO A 204 -15.30 -25.99 14.58
CA PRO A 204 -15.55 -26.55 13.26
C PRO A 204 -15.45 -25.50 12.14
N LEU A 205 -14.83 -25.90 11.04
CA LEU A 205 -14.72 -25.11 9.81
C LEU A 205 -16.06 -25.14 9.08
N LYS A 206 -16.67 -23.97 8.92
CA LYS A 206 -17.98 -23.82 8.27
C LYS A 206 -17.90 -24.02 6.75
N PHE A 207 -16.79 -23.55 6.16
CA PHE A 207 -16.40 -23.80 4.78
C PHE A 207 -14.90 -23.52 4.62
N VAL A 208 -14.29 -24.08 3.57
CA VAL A 208 -12.98 -23.69 3.05
C VAL A 208 -13.10 -23.66 1.53
N GLU A 209 -12.69 -22.56 0.89
CA GLU A 209 -12.74 -22.40 -0.57
C GLU A 209 -11.52 -21.63 -1.11
N THR A 210 -11.26 -21.77 -2.41
CA THR A 210 -10.20 -21.01 -3.11
C THR A 210 -10.79 -20.28 -4.31
N PRO A 211 -10.94 -18.95 -4.28
CA PRO A 211 -11.44 -18.16 -5.40
C PRO A 211 -10.43 -18.11 -6.56
N ALA A 212 -10.82 -17.48 -7.67
CA ALA A 212 -9.91 -17.16 -8.76
C ALA A 212 -8.73 -16.29 -8.29
N LEU A 213 -7.57 -16.52 -8.89
CA LEU A 213 -6.33 -15.75 -8.64
C LEU A 213 -6.54 -14.26 -8.95
N ARG A 214 -5.89 -13.38 -8.16
CA ARG A 214 -5.84 -11.92 -8.43
C ARG A 214 -4.50 -11.53 -9.05
N SER A 215 -4.49 -10.50 -9.89
CA SER A 215 -3.27 -9.86 -10.42
C SER A 215 -2.47 -9.13 -9.33
N GLY A 216 -3.19 -8.62 -8.32
CA GLY A 216 -2.69 -7.83 -7.21
C GLY A 216 -3.88 -7.37 -6.37
N ASN A 217 -4.02 -6.05 -6.17
CA ASN A 217 -5.11 -5.47 -5.38
C ASN A 217 -6.48 -5.49 -6.10
N GLU A 218 -6.53 -5.92 -7.37
CA GLU A 218 -7.78 -5.98 -8.14
C GLU A 218 -8.77 -6.99 -7.55
N ILE A 219 -9.97 -6.53 -7.22
CA ILE A 219 -11.02 -7.41 -6.70
C ILE A 219 -11.53 -8.35 -7.80
N SER A 220 -11.36 -9.65 -7.57
CA SER A 220 -11.80 -10.73 -8.47
C SER A 220 -13.26 -10.53 -8.92
N THR A 221 -13.47 -10.15 -10.17
CA THR A 221 -14.80 -10.20 -10.78
C THR A 221 -15.24 -11.66 -10.90
N LYS A 222 -16.49 -11.95 -10.51
CA LYS A 222 -17.08 -13.28 -10.69
C LYS A 222 -17.44 -13.49 -12.17
N GLU A 223 -16.46 -13.86 -13.00
CA GLU A 223 -16.62 -14.54 -14.31
C GLU A 223 -15.24 -14.66 -15.02
N ASN A 224 -14.34 -15.49 -14.49
CA ASN A 224 -13.15 -15.92 -15.24
C ASN A 224 -12.68 -17.32 -14.81
N GLU A 225 -13.30 -18.37 -15.39
CA GLU A 225 -13.03 -19.78 -15.05
C GLU A 225 -11.56 -20.18 -15.25
N ASN A 226 -10.87 -19.55 -16.21
CA ASN A 226 -9.44 -19.77 -16.50
C ASN A 226 -8.52 -19.47 -15.30
N LEU A 227 -8.91 -18.52 -14.43
CA LEU A 227 -8.15 -18.08 -13.27
C LEU A 227 -8.43 -18.88 -12.00
N LEU A 228 -9.27 -19.92 -12.05
CA LEU A 228 -9.47 -20.79 -10.90
C LEU A 228 -8.18 -21.58 -10.60
N PRO A 229 -7.70 -21.57 -9.34
CA PRO A 229 -6.47 -22.28 -8.96
C PRO A 229 -6.64 -23.80 -8.95
N ASN A 230 -7.90 -24.29 -8.85
CA ASN A 230 -8.26 -25.71 -8.72
C ASN A 230 -7.42 -26.43 -7.65
N ALA A 231 -7.14 -25.73 -6.55
CA ALA A 231 -6.37 -26.25 -5.43
C ALA A 231 -7.08 -27.44 -4.78
N LYS A 232 -6.31 -28.40 -4.30
CA LYS A 232 -6.84 -29.56 -3.58
C LYS A 232 -7.17 -29.13 -2.15
N ILE A 233 -8.41 -29.37 -1.70
CA ILE A 233 -8.86 -29.10 -0.33
C ILE A 233 -9.11 -30.45 0.35
N ASP A 234 -8.26 -30.82 1.31
CA ASP A 234 -8.36 -32.03 2.12
C ASP A 234 -8.84 -31.66 3.54
N PRO A 235 -10.11 -31.87 3.90
CA PRO A 235 -10.54 -31.78 5.29
C PRO A 235 -9.90 -32.92 6.11
N VAL A 236 -9.20 -32.56 7.19
CA VAL A 236 -8.50 -33.53 8.06
C VAL A 236 -9.43 -34.02 9.17
N ASN A 237 -10.23 -33.12 9.71
CA ASN A 237 -11.31 -33.38 10.68
C ASN A 237 -12.33 -32.21 10.60
N GLU A 238 -13.19 -32.03 11.60
CA GLU A 238 -14.17 -30.94 11.61
C GLU A 238 -13.55 -29.55 11.79
N THR A 239 -12.45 -29.40 12.53
CA THR A 239 -11.80 -28.13 12.86
C THR A 239 -10.51 -27.84 12.08
N SER A 240 -9.96 -28.82 11.36
CA SER A 240 -8.71 -28.69 10.61
C SER A 240 -8.80 -29.15 9.15
N ALA A 241 -8.15 -28.42 8.24
CA ALA A 241 -8.10 -28.71 6.80
C ALA A 241 -6.75 -28.32 6.18
N VAL A 242 -6.39 -28.94 5.07
CA VAL A 242 -5.19 -28.61 4.27
C VAL A 242 -5.59 -28.22 2.85
N VAL A 243 -5.05 -27.11 2.35
CA VAL A 243 -5.22 -26.66 0.97
C VAL A 243 -3.88 -26.71 0.26
N SER A 244 -3.76 -27.48 -0.84
CA SER A 244 -2.54 -27.65 -1.61
C SER A 244 -2.70 -27.13 -3.05
N PHE A 245 -1.80 -26.24 -3.46
CA PHE A 245 -1.73 -25.66 -4.80
C PHE A 245 -0.31 -25.85 -5.38
N GLN A 246 -0.23 -26.64 -6.45
CA GLN A 246 1.03 -27.12 -7.06
C GLN A 246 0.98 -26.96 -8.59
N PRO A 247 0.97 -25.73 -9.14
CA PRO A 247 0.87 -25.51 -10.58
C PRO A 247 2.17 -25.90 -11.29
N ASP A 248 2.07 -26.67 -12.37
CA ASP A 248 3.24 -26.98 -13.22
C ASP A 248 3.70 -25.77 -14.05
N VAL A 249 4.82 -25.92 -14.76
CA VAL A 249 5.46 -24.85 -15.54
C VAL A 249 4.57 -24.33 -16.68
N GLU A 250 3.71 -25.16 -17.28
CA GLU A 250 2.81 -24.70 -18.34
C GLU A 250 1.57 -24.02 -17.75
N LYS A 251 1.03 -24.54 -16.63
CA LYS A 251 -0.07 -23.86 -15.92
C LYS A 251 0.37 -22.52 -15.32
N GLN A 252 1.61 -22.40 -14.83
CA GLN A 252 2.21 -21.12 -14.41
C GLN A 252 2.25 -20.10 -15.55
N LYS A 253 2.65 -20.50 -16.77
CA LYS A 253 2.64 -19.63 -17.97
C LYS A 253 1.23 -19.29 -18.45
N GLU A 254 0.27 -20.18 -18.23
CA GLU A 254 -1.14 -19.91 -18.53
C GLU A 254 -1.67 -18.82 -17.59
N TYR A 255 -1.54 -19.00 -16.28
CA TYR A 255 -1.92 -17.99 -15.29
C TYR A 255 -1.18 -16.66 -15.51
N ALA A 256 0.12 -16.69 -15.83
CA ALA A 256 0.88 -15.48 -16.17
C ALA A 256 0.20 -14.67 -17.29
N LYS A 257 -0.20 -15.34 -18.39
CA LYS A 257 -0.92 -14.71 -19.52
C LYS A 257 -2.28 -14.17 -19.09
N GLU A 258 -3.09 -14.97 -18.40
CA GLU A 258 -4.46 -14.58 -18.03
C GLU A 258 -4.48 -13.46 -16.97
N LEU A 259 -3.40 -13.32 -16.18
CA LEU A 259 -3.16 -12.22 -15.24
C LEU A 259 -2.42 -11.01 -15.86
N GLY A 260 -2.24 -10.99 -17.18
CA GLY A 260 -1.68 -9.84 -17.91
C GLY A 260 -0.14 -9.68 -17.85
N THR A 261 0.59 -10.71 -17.44
CA THR A 261 2.05 -10.70 -17.28
C THR A 261 2.77 -11.55 -18.34
N GLU A 262 4.07 -11.32 -18.54
CA GLU A 262 4.87 -12.10 -19.49
C GLU A 262 5.01 -13.56 -19.04
N LYS A 263 4.77 -14.50 -19.96
CA LYS A 263 4.80 -15.95 -19.66
C LYS A 263 6.13 -16.43 -19.08
N ASP A 264 7.23 -15.84 -19.51
CA ASP A 264 8.58 -16.22 -19.08
C ASP A 264 8.94 -15.69 -17.68
N ASN A 265 8.05 -14.90 -17.05
CA ASN A 265 8.15 -14.48 -15.64
C ASN A 265 7.44 -15.45 -14.67
N GLY A 266 6.74 -16.47 -15.19
CA GLY A 266 6.01 -17.45 -14.37
C GLY A 266 4.77 -16.88 -13.68
N LEU A 267 4.22 -17.60 -12.71
CA LEU A 267 3.01 -17.19 -11.98
C LEU A 267 3.26 -15.91 -11.17
N ALA A 268 2.64 -14.81 -11.59
CA ALA A 268 2.65 -13.52 -10.92
C ALA A 268 1.22 -13.13 -10.50
N GLY A 269 0.89 -13.30 -9.23
CA GLY A 269 -0.43 -12.97 -8.69
C GLY A 269 -0.67 -13.45 -7.25
N GLN A 270 -1.89 -13.29 -6.75
CA GLN A 270 -2.30 -13.73 -5.42
C GLN A 270 -3.04 -15.08 -5.48
N PHE A 271 -2.54 -16.05 -4.72
CA PHE A 271 -3.31 -17.23 -4.35
C PHE A 271 -4.02 -16.96 -3.02
N ILE A 272 -5.32 -17.26 -2.95
CA ILE A 272 -6.17 -16.92 -1.81
C ILE A 272 -6.87 -18.18 -1.30
N VAL A 273 -6.94 -18.30 0.03
CA VAL A 273 -7.79 -19.28 0.72
C VAL A 273 -8.80 -18.53 1.58
N GLN A 274 -10.08 -18.89 1.49
CA GLN A 274 -11.16 -18.28 2.26
C GLN A 274 -11.81 -19.33 3.17
N TYR A 275 -12.11 -18.95 4.41
CA TYR A 275 -12.81 -19.82 5.36
C TYR A 275 -13.60 -19.01 6.39
N ASP A 276 -14.50 -19.67 7.11
CA ASP A 276 -15.09 -19.18 8.36
C ASP A 276 -15.24 -20.36 9.33
N VAL A 277 -15.36 -20.07 10.63
CA VAL A 277 -15.63 -21.07 11.68
C VAL A 277 -17.09 -21.03 12.10
N GLU A 278 -17.60 -22.12 12.67
CA GLU A 278 -18.89 -22.12 13.35
C GLU A 278 -18.83 -21.29 14.65
N ARG A 279 -19.91 -20.55 14.94
CA ARG A 279 -19.85 -19.40 15.86
C ARG A 279 -20.77 -19.54 17.06
N ASP A 280 -20.34 -19.00 18.19
CA ASP A 280 -21.22 -18.79 19.33
C ASP A 280 -22.18 -17.64 19.00
N PRO A 281 -23.51 -17.82 19.17
CA PRO A 281 -24.49 -16.78 18.83
C PRO A 281 -24.51 -15.62 19.84
N SER A 282 -23.84 -15.75 20.98
CA SER A 282 -24.03 -14.94 22.19
C SER A 282 -22.77 -14.13 22.58
N GLY A 283 -22.03 -14.57 23.60
CA GLY A 283 -20.83 -13.88 24.07
C GLY A 283 -19.54 -14.25 23.33
N GLY A 284 -19.55 -15.17 22.36
CA GLY A 284 -18.36 -15.48 21.56
C GLY A 284 -17.53 -16.65 22.10
N GLU A 285 -16.22 -16.56 21.92
CA GLU A 285 -15.24 -17.60 22.26
C GLU A 285 -14.10 -17.02 23.09
N VAL A 286 -13.72 -17.69 24.19
CA VAL A 286 -12.52 -17.36 24.97
C VAL A 286 -11.61 -18.57 25.07
N LEU A 287 -10.39 -18.41 24.55
CA LEU A 287 -9.32 -19.39 24.61
C LEU A 287 -8.29 -18.99 25.67
N VAL A 288 -7.66 -19.98 26.30
CA VAL A 288 -6.52 -19.79 27.22
C VAL A 288 -5.39 -20.78 26.93
N ASP A 289 -4.15 -20.28 26.94
CA ASP A 289 -2.90 -21.03 26.96
C ASP A 289 -1.80 -20.18 27.63
N GLY A 290 -0.79 -20.80 28.24
CA GLY A 290 0.49 -20.12 28.52
C GLY A 290 0.43 -18.86 29.39
N GLY A 291 -0.58 -18.70 30.24
CA GLY A 291 -0.80 -17.46 31.01
C GLY A 291 -1.36 -16.29 30.20
N HIS A 292 -1.89 -16.57 29.00
CA HIS A 292 -2.51 -15.62 28.09
C HIS A 292 -3.95 -16.05 27.76
N PHE A 293 -4.78 -15.10 27.33
CA PHE A 293 -6.11 -15.36 26.80
C PHE A 293 -6.34 -14.61 25.48
N VAL A 294 -7.26 -15.13 24.67
CA VAL A 294 -7.80 -14.46 23.48
C VAL A 294 -9.32 -14.66 23.43
N HIS A 295 -10.04 -13.57 23.19
CA HIS A 295 -11.50 -13.52 23.11
C HIS A 295 -11.92 -13.10 21.70
N PHE A 296 -12.53 -14.03 20.95
CA PHE A 296 -13.13 -13.77 19.63
C PHE A 296 -14.63 -13.50 19.80
N PHE A 297 -15.07 -12.28 19.48
CA PHE A 297 -16.43 -11.81 19.70
C PHE A 297 -17.09 -11.40 18.37
N ALA A 298 -18.03 -12.22 17.91
CA ALA A 298 -18.78 -12.03 16.68
C ALA A 298 -20.17 -12.70 16.75
N PRO A 299 -21.10 -12.19 17.60
CA PRO A 299 -22.44 -12.76 17.75
C PRO A 299 -23.22 -12.79 16.42
N SER A 300 -23.85 -13.93 16.13
CA SER A 300 -24.59 -14.17 14.88
C SER A 300 -26.09 -13.81 14.96
N GLU A 301 -26.70 -13.85 16.14
CA GLU A 301 -28.15 -13.67 16.33
C GLU A 301 -28.57 -12.21 16.66
N VAL A 302 -27.64 -11.25 16.55
CA VAL A 302 -27.94 -9.82 16.77
C VAL A 302 -28.57 -9.19 15.54
N LYS A 303 -29.73 -8.56 15.71
CA LYS A 303 -30.40 -7.76 14.68
C LYS A 303 -29.63 -6.47 14.37
N PRO A 304 -29.33 -6.14 13.09
CA PRO A 304 -28.65 -4.90 12.72
C PRO A 304 -29.36 -3.63 13.20
N LEU A 305 -28.55 -2.67 13.62
CA LEU A 305 -28.94 -1.28 13.83
C LEU A 305 -29.21 -0.60 12.47
N PRO A 306 -30.29 0.18 12.32
CA PRO A 306 -30.39 1.17 11.25
C PRO A 306 -29.21 2.15 11.34
N LYS A 307 -28.77 2.71 10.23
CA LYS A 307 -27.70 3.73 10.20
C LYS A 307 -28.19 5.12 9.78
N MET A 308 -27.45 6.13 10.22
CA MET A 308 -27.47 7.49 9.68
C MET A 308 -26.13 7.72 9.00
N VAL A 309 -26.08 7.57 7.67
CA VAL A 309 -24.83 7.69 6.90
C VAL A 309 -24.76 9.05 6.20
N ILE A 310 -23.68 9.78 6.46
CA ILE A 310 -23.35 11.00 5.72
C ILE A 310 -22.23 10.65 4.75
N PHE A 311 -22.52 10.69 3.46
CA PHE A 311 -21.53 10.60 2.41
C PHE A 311 -20.95 11.99 2.17
N VAL A 312 -19.63 12.12 2.29
CA VAL A 312 -18.88 13.37 2.11
C VAL A 312 -17.90 13.13 0.97
N LEU A 313 -18.23 13.65 -0.20
CA LEU A 313 -17.67 13.24 -1.48
C LEU A 313 -16.89 14.39 -2.12
N ASP A 314 -15.62 14.16 -2.38
CA ASP A 314 -14.79 15.13 -3.09
C ASP A 314 -15.25 15.29 -4.54
N THR A 315 -15.38 16.55 -4.96
CA THR A 315 -15.67 16.95 -6.33
C THR A 315 -14.79 18.12 -6.76
N SER A 316 -13.58 18.21 -6.22
CA SER A 316 -12.52 19.11 -6.67
C SER A 316 -12.05 18.78 -8.10
N GLY A 317 -11.25 19.67 -8.72
CA GLY A 317 -10.80 19.50 -10.11
C GLY A 317 -9.97 18.24 -10.37
N SER A 318 -9.26 17.70 -9.37
CA SER A 318 -8.47 16.47 -9.48
C SER A 318 -9.34 15.23 -9.73
N MET A 319 -10.57 15.19 -9.19
CA MET A 319 -11.53 14.10 -9.40
C MET A 319 -12.02 13.98 -10.86
N SER A 320 -11.65 14.89 -11.76
CA SER A 320 -12.14 14.91 -13.14
C SER A 320 -11.74 13.68 -13.97
N GLY A 321 -12.52 13.39 -15.01
CA GLY A 321 -12.32 12.20 -15.85
C GLY A 321 -12.75 10.91 -15.15
N ILE A 322 -11.83 9.96 -15.01
CA ILE A 322 -12.15 8.58 -14.60
C ILE A 322 -12.57 8.50 -13.11
N ARG A 323 -11.95 9.29 -12.22
CA ARG A 323 -12.20 9.20 -10.76
C ARG A 323 -13.65 9.53 -10.39
N ILE A 324 -14.21 10.64 -10.88
CA ILE A 324 -15.61 11.02 -10.61
C ILE A 324 -16.60 10.01 -11.20
N GLU A 325 -16.33 9.42 -12.36
CA GLU A 325 -17.21 8.42 -12.97
C GLU A 325 -17.14 7.06 -12.24
N GLN A 326 -15.96 6.67 -11.73
CA GLN A 326 -15.82 5.51 -10.85
C GLN A 326 -16.48 5.73 -9.49
N LEU A 327 -16.39 6.95 -8.93
CA LEU A 327 -17.13 7.34 -7.73
C LEU A 327 -18.64 7.25 -7.97
N LYS A 328 -19.16 7.77 -9.09
CA LYS A 328 -20.57 7.64 -9.47
C LYS A 328 -20.99 6.17 -9.59
N GLN A 329 -20.19 5.35 -10.24
CA GLN A 329 -20.45 3.92 -10.40
C GLN A 329 -20.54 3.20 -9.04
N ALA A 330 -19.60 3.48 -8.12
CA ALA A 330 -19.61 2.94 -6.77
C ALA A 330 -20.81 3.44 -5.96
N MET A 331 -21.05 4.75 -5.93
CA MET A 331 -22.16 5.37 -5.20
C MET A 331 -23.53 4.88 -5.69
N ASN A 332 -23.67 4.61 -6.99
CA ASN A 332 -24.88 3.97 -7.55
C ASN A 332 -25.14 2.57 -6.99
N ARG A 333 -24.11 1.80 -6.64
CA ARG A 333 -24.24 0.48 -5.98
C ARG A 333 -24.47 0.66 -4.48
N ILE A 334 -23.63 1.45 -3.80
CA ILE A 334 -23.70 1.78 -2.37
C ILE A 334 -25.08 2.29 -1.94
N LEU A 335 -25.70 3.20 -2.71
CA LEU A 335 -27.06 3.69 -2.43
C LEU A 335 -28.14 2.60 -2.58
N SER A 336 -27.87 1.54 -3.34
CA SER A 336 -28.77 0.38 -3.48
C SER A 336 -28.69 -0.59 -2.30
N GLU A 337 -27.61 -0.53 -1.51
CA GLU A 337 -27.36 -1.36 -0.33
C GLU A 337 -27.81 -0.68 0.98
N LEU A 338 -28.43 0.49 0.90
CA LEU A 338 -29.11 1.11 2.03
C LEU A 338 -30.40 0.32 2.37
N HIS A 339 -30.59 0.01 3.64
CA HIS A 339 -31.82 -0.64 4.11
C HIS A 339 -32.94 0.41 4.22
N GLU A 340 -34.20 0.02 3.99
CA GLU A 340 -35.37 0.94 4.07
C GLU A 340 -35.59 1.63 5.45
N ASN A 341 -34.83 1.25 6.49
CA ASN A 341 -34.85 1.87 7.82
C ASN A 341 -33.71 2.91 8.02
N ASP A 342 -32.74 2.93 7.11
CA ASP A 342 -31.60 3.84 7.17
C ASP A 342 -32.02 5.26 6.78
N VAL A 343 -31.23 6.24 7.20
CA VAL A 343 -31.30 7.61 6.68
C VAL A 343 -29.94 8.01 6.12
N PHE A 344 -29.94 8.78 5.03
CA PHE A 344 -28.70 9.19 4.36
C PHE A 344 -28.71 10.68 4.00
N SER A 345 -27.50 11.25 3.91
CA SER A 345 -27.28 12.58 3.31
C SER A 345 -26.09 12.50 2.36
N ILE A 346 -26.14 13.32 1.30
CA ILE A 346 -25.03 13.49 0.37
C ILE A 346 -24.53 14.93 0.51
N ILE A 347 -23.24 15.05 0.81
CA ILE A 347 -22.46 16.29 0.73
C ILE A 347 -21.45 16.09 -0.40
N ASP A 348 -21.44 16.96 -1.40
CA ASP A 348 -20.28 17.16 -2.25
C ASP A 348 -19.47 18.36 -1.75
N PHE A 349 -18.16 18.34 -1.96
CA PHE A 349 -17.32 19.46 -1.57
C PHE A 349 -16.19 19.72 -2.57
N ASN A 350 -15.90 21.01 -2.74
CA ASN A 350 -14.75 21.51 -3.48
C ASN A 350 -14.21 22.77 -2.78
N ASP A 351 -14.36 23.98 -3.35
CA ASP A 351 -14.06 25.25 -2.68
C ASP A 351 -14.86 25.43 -1.37
N ASN A 352 -16.06 24.85 -1.33
CA ASN A 352 -17.02 24.88 -0.22
C ASN A 352 -17.69 23.49 -0.04
N ALA A 353 -18.56 23.35 0.96
CA ALA A 353 -19.38 22.16 1.17
C ALA A 353 -20.85 22.40 0.78
N LYS A 354 -21.40 21.52 -0.06
CA LYS A 354 -22.75 21.61 -0.64
C LYS A 354 -23.60 20.45 -0.15
N VAL A 355 -24.82 20.72 0.34
CA VAL A 355 -25.73 19.69 0.88
C VAL A 355 -26.97 19.57 0.00
N TRP A 356 -27.19 18.36 -0.51
CA TRP A 356 -28.27 18.08 -1.46
C TRP A 356 -29.63 17.88 -0.79
N ASN A 357 -30.64 18.57 -1.33
CA ASN A 357 -32.03 18.15 -1.16
C ASN A 357 -32.31 17.04 -2.18
N VAL A 358 -32.29 15.79 -1.70
CA VAL A 358 -32.56 14.59 -2.49
C VAL A 358 -33.95 14.68 -3.14
N ASP A 359 -34.95 15.18 -2.42
CA ASP A 359 -36.33 15.26 -2.93
C ASP A 359 -36.49 16.12 -4.19
N LYS A 360 -35.68 17.19 -4.30
CA LYS A 360 -35.62 18.13 -5.43
C LYS A 360 -34.49 17.82 -6.43
N VAL A 361 -33.60 16.88 -6.08
CA VAL A 361 -32.38 16.55 -6.85
C VAL A 361 -31.53 17.80 -7.13
N ALA A 362 -31.31 18.63 -6.10
CA ALA A 362 -30.56 19.89 -6.19
C ALA A 362 -29.87 20.26 -4.86
N VAL A 363 -28.73 20.96 -4.93
CA VAL A 363 -28.08 21.60 -3.78
C VAL A 363 -29.05 22.58 -3.12
N GLN A 364 -29.26 22.43 -1.80
CA GLN A 364 -30.11 23.32 -1.00
C GLN A 364 -29.29 24.29 -0.16
N HIS A 365 -28.31 23.76 0.58
CA HIS A 365 -27.37 24.54 1.39
C HIS A 365 -25.97 24.44 0.81
N GLU A 366 -25.16 25.47 0.99
CA GLU A 366 -23.81 25.60 0.46
C GLU A 366 -23.03 26.49 1.44
N THR A 367 -21.82 26.11 1.88
CA THR A 367 -21.02 26.95 2.79
C THR A 367 -20.44 28.16 2.05
N ALA A 368 -20.09 29.21 2.80
CA ALA A 368 -19.49 30.39 2.21
C ALA A 368 -18.03 30.08 1.78
N SER A 369 -17.75 30.19 0.49
CA SER A 369 -16.37 30.14 -0.03
C SER A 369 -15.71 31.51 0.10
N GLU A 370 -14.43 31.54 0.43
CA GLU A 370 -13.59 32.74 0.28
C GLU A 370 -13.29 33.03 -1.20
N TYR A 371 -13.36 32.02 -2.06
CA TYR A 371 -13.08 32.10 -3.50
C TYR A 371 -14.37 32.29 -4.31
N GLN A 372 -14.45 33.36 -5.11
CA GLN A 372 -15.53 33.56 -6.08
C GLN A 372 -15.10 32.99 -7.46
N PRO A 373 -15.82 32.01 -8.04
CA PRO A 373 -15.40 31.39 -9.30
C PRO A 373 -15.32 32.38 -10.47
N PHE A 374 -14.16 32.39 -11.14
CA PHE A 374 -13.81 33.34 -12.21
C PHE A 374 -14.70 33.26 -13.47
N TRP A 375 -15.52 32.20 -13.58
CA TRP A 375 -16.38 31.92 -14.72
C TRP A 375 -17.82 32.47 -14.58
N TYR A 376 -18.17 33.15 -13.49
CA TYR A 376 -19.48 33.81 -13.32
C TYR A 376 -19.65 35.07 -14.18
N ARG A 377 -19.85 34.86 -15.48
CA ARG A 377 -19.97 35.92 -16.51
C ARG A 377 -21.28 36.73 -16.46
N ASN A 378 -22.25 36.31 -15.65
CA ASN A 378 -23.42 37.09 -15.23
C ASN A 378 -23.31 37.34 -13.73
N GLU A 379 -22.95 38.56 -13.30
CA GLU A 379 -22.57 38.83 -11.91
C GLU A 379 -23.73 38.85 -10.91
N ASP A 380 -24.95 39.23 -11.30
CA ASP A 380 -26.05 39.42 -10.34
C ASP A 380 -26.79 38.12 -9.98
N GLU A 381 -27.24 37.34 -10.96
CA GLU A 381 -28.02 36.12 -10.73
C GLU A 381 -27.21 35.06 -9.98
N SER A 382 -25.92 34.92 -10.32
CA SER A 382 -24.99 34.00 -9.68
C SER A 382 -24.79 34.31 -8.19
N LYS A 383 -24.41 35.55 -7.88
CA LYS A 383 -24.22 36.03 -6.51
C LYS A 383 -25.53 35.96 -5.70
N GLN A 384 -26.69 36.17 -6.32
CA GLN A 384 -27.99 35.97 -5.67
C GLN A 384 -28.28 34.48 -5.38
N ILE A 385 -28.05 33.56 -6.32
CA ILE A 385 -28.24 32.11 -6.09
C ILE A 385 -27.33 31.63 -4.94
N PHE A 386 -26.06 32.03 -4.95
CA PHE A 386 -25.09 31.67 -3.90
C PHE A 386 -25.48 32.24 -2.53
N LYS A 387 -25.84 33.53 -2.47
CA LYS A 387 -26.31 34.20 -1.26
C LYS A 387 -27.62 33.60 -0.72
N ASN A 388 -28.48 33.08 -1.59
CA ASN A 388 -29.69 32.38 -1.19
C ASN A 388 -29.39 30.98 -0.63
N ARG A 389 -28.45 30.21 -1.20
CA ARG A 389 -28.06 28.88 -0.70
C ARG A 389 -27.35 28.91 0.64
N THR A 390 -26.38 29.81 0.80
CA THR A 390 -25.69 30.06 2.09
C THR A 390 -26.65 30.45 3.22
N GLN A 391 -27.82 31.00 2.89
CA GLN A 391 -28.89 31.37 3.83
C GLN A 391 -30.00 30.30 3.96
N GLN A 392 -30.04 29.27 3.13
CA GLN A 392 -31.00 28.17 3.25
C GLN A 392 -30.63 27.26 4.43
N PRO A 393 -31.61 26.65 5.13
CA PRO A 393 -31.32 25.66 6.15
C PRO A 393 -30.70 24.40 5.53
N ILE A 394 -29.70 23.83 6.22
CA ILE A 394 -29.18 22.49 5.93
C ILE A 394 -30.35 21.48 6.00
N PRO A 395 -30.59 20.65 4.96
CA PRO A 395 -31.66 19.65 4.98
C PRO A 395 -31.35 18.52 5.99
N SER A 396 -32.40 17.91 6.53
CA SER A 396 -32.29 16.68 7.32
C SER A 396 -31.98 15.46 6.42
N PRO A 397 -31.32 14.41 6.94
CA PRO A 397 -31.11 13.15 6.23
C PRO A 397 -32.42 12.52 5.74
N TYR A 398 -32.38 11.95 4.55
CA TYR A 398 -33.53 11.35 3.87
C TYR A 398 -33.66 9.86 4.22
N PRO A 399 -34.86 9.34 4.52
CA PRO A 399 -35.08 7.90 4.65
C PRO A 399 -34.73 7.17 3.36
N ALA A 400 -34.00 6.06 3.45
CA ALA A 400 -33.53 5.26 2.32
C ALA A 400 -34.63 4.36 1.71
N ASN A 401 -35.84 4.89 1.56
CA ASN A 401 -36.89 4.23 0.79
C ASN A 401 -36.52 4.24 -0.71
N LYS A 402 -37.14 3.33 -1.48
CA LYS A 402 -36.84 3.13 -2.91
C LYS A 402 -36.96 4.39 -3.77
N ALA A 403 -37.87 5.31 -3.47
CA ALA A 403 -37.99 6.57 -4.22
C ALA A 403 -36.80 7.51 -3.93
N ASN A 404 -36.46 7.68 -2.66
CA ASN A 404 -35.33 8.53 -2.23
C ASN A 404 -33.99 7.95 -2.69
N VAL A 405 -33.80 6.63 -2.69
CA VAL A 405 -32.60 5.99 -3.25
C VAL A 405 -32.44 6.31 -4.74
N GLN A 406 -33.50 6.21 -5.55
CA GLN A 406 -33.43 6.54 -6.97
C GLN A 406 -33.17 8.05 -7.21
N LYS A 407 -33.75 8.94 -6.39
CA LYS A 407 -33.40 10.37 -6.41
C LYS A 407 -31.96 10.64 -5.97
N GLY A 408 -31.44 9.87 -5.01
CA GLY A 408 -30.04 9.93 -4.55
C GLY A 408 -29.06 9.55 -5.67
N LYS A 409 -29.41 8.56 -6.49
CA LYS A 409 -28.66 8.25 -7.72
C LYS A 409 -28.69 9.43 -8.70
N GLN A 410 -29.85 10.05 -8.92
CA GLN A 410 -29.97 11.25 -9.77
C GLN A 410 -29.22 12.48 -9.20
N VAL A 411 -28.89 12.50 -7.90
CA VAL A 411 -27.97 13.46 -7.30
C VAL A 411 -26.52 13.10 -7.66
N VAL A 412 -26.14 11.83 -7.48
CA VAL A 412 -24.80 11.30 -7.82
C VAL A 412 -24.44 11.56 -9.30
N GLU A 413 -25.36 11.31 -10.23
CA GLU A 413 -25.15 11.60 -11.66
C GLU A 413 -24.84 13.08 -11.96
N LYS A 414 -25.33 14.00 -11.13
CA LYS A 414 -25.13 15.46 -11.27
C LYS A 414 -23.82 15.96 -10.64
N LEU A 415 -23.04 15.11 -9.98
CA LEU A 415 -21.74 15.50 -9.46
C LEU A 415 -20.78 15.85 -10.62
N GLN A 416 -20.08 16.96 -10.48
CA GLN A 416 -19.15 17.53 -11.46
C GLN A 416 -17.87 17.91 -10.72
N ALA A 417 -16.72 17.59 -11.30
CA ALA A 417 -15.41 17.85 -10.73
C ALA A 417 -14.92 19.26 -11.13
N ASP A 418 -14.88 20.19 -10.18
CA ASP A 418 -14.41 21.57 -10.37
C ASP A 418 -13.91 22.19 -9.04
N GLY A 419 -13.11 23.26 -9.10
CA GLY A 419 -12.66 23.99 -7.89
C GLY A 419 -11.55 23.29 -7.07
N SER A 420 -11.28 23.86 -5.89
CA SER A 420 -10.29 23.41 -4.90
C SER A 420 -10.86 22.35 -3.93
N THR A 421 -10.21 22.11 -2.79
CA THR A 421 -10.53 21.00 -1.86
C THR A 421 -10.61 21.49 -0.40
N ASN A 422 -11.82 21.75 0.11
CA ASN A 422 -12.10 22.28 1.46
C ASN A 422 -12.62 21.18 2.41
N ILE A 423 -11.68 20.37 2.90
CA ILE A 423 -11.96 19.24 3.80
C ILE A 423 -12.59 19.70 5.13
N MET A 424 -12.15 20.85 5.64
CA MET A 424 -12.58 21.41 6.92
C MET A 424 -14.09 21.68 6.96
N ASP A 425 -14.63 22.40 5.96
CA ASP A 425 -16.07 22.71 5.91
C ASP A 425 -16.92 21.47 5.62
N ALA A 426 -16.42 20.54 4.80
CA ALA A 426 -17.12 19.30 4.47
C ALA A 426 -17.38 18.45 5.72
N LEU A 427 -16.34 18.24 6.54
CA LEU A 427 -16.44 17.48 7.79
C LEU A 427 -17.20 18.23 8.89
N LYS A 428 -17.03 19.57 9.02
CA LYS A 428 -17.85 20.41 9.91
C LYS A 428 -19.34 20.33 9.55
N THR A 429 -19.68 20.32 8.26
CA THR A 429 -21.06 20.23 7.78
C THR A 429 -21.66 18.85 8.06
N ALA A 430 -20.90 17.78 7.86
CA ALA A 430 -21.32 16.42 8.22
C ALA A 430 -21.63 16.28 9.71
N LEU A 431 -20.71 16.73 10.59
CA LEU A 431 -20.93 16.75 12.04
C LEU A 431 -22.12 17.64 12.44
N THR A 432 -22.34 18.76 11.73
CA THR A 432 -23.49 19.64 11.95
C THR A 432 -24.82 18.98 11.58
N ILE A 433 -24.87 18.16 10.52
CA ILE A 433 -26.06 17.37 10.17
C ILE A 433 -26.34 16.35 11.27
N ILE A 434 -25.33 15.61 11.71
CA ILE A 434 -25.48 14.57 12.73
C ILE A 434 -25.92 15.19 14.06
N ASN A 435 -25.23 16.20 14.58
CA ASN A 435 -25.56 16.86 15.84
C ASN A 435 -26.96 17.53 15.86
N LYS A 436 -27.55 17.82 14.68
CA LYS A 436 -28.93 18.36 14.57
C LYS A 436 -30.02 17.28 14.45
N ASN A 437 -29.68 16.07 14.01
CA ASN A 437 -30.68 15.04 13.67
C ASN A 437 -30.56 13.76 14.51
N HIS A 438 -29.39 13.46 15.05
CA HIS A 438 -29.13 12.34 15.94
C HIS A 438 -29.32 12.75 17.42
N GLU A 439 -30.16 11.99 18.12
CA GLU A 439 -30.31 12.02 19.58
C GLU A 439 -29.91 10.64 20.09
N GLU A 440 -29.29 10.53 21.27
CA GLU A 440 -28.87 9.24 21.83
C GLU A 440 -30.04 8.29 22.17
N SER A 441 -31.28 8.78 22.08
CA SER A 441 -32.55 8.06 22.17
C SER A 441 -32.98 7.38 20.86
N LYS A 442 -32.40 7.77 19.71
CA LYS A 442 -32.75 7.25 18.38
C LYS A 442 -31.97 5.98 18.07
N ARG A 443 -32.58 5.08 17.28
CA ARG A 443 -32.02 3.76 16.92
C ARG A 443 -30.96 3.80 15.83
N ASN A 444 -30.74 4.96 15.18
CA ASN A 444 -29.93 5.06 13.97
C ASN A 444 -28.47 5.38 14.30
N GLN A 445 -27.57 4.41 14.12
CA GLN A 445 -26.14 4.57 14.37
C GLN A 445 -25.52 5.59 13.39
N PRO A 446 -24.95 6.73 13.85
CA PRO A 446 -24.32 7.70 12.98
C PRO A 446 -22.97 7.20 12.45
N ILE A 447 -22.70 7.46 11.17
CA ILE A 447 -21.48 7.13 10.44
C ILE A 447 -21.18 8.26 9.44
N ILE A 448 -19.92 8.67 9.32
CA ILE A 448 -19.43 9.49 8.20
C ILE A 448 -18.57 8.62 7.29
N VAL A 449 -18.86 8.64 5.98
CA VAL A 449 -18.00 8.09 4.93
C VAL A 449 -17.44 9.27 4.15
N PHE A 450 -16.13 9.48 4.27
CA PHE A 450 -15.40 10.58 3.64
C PHE A 450 -14.51 10.04 2.53
N LEU A 451 -14.46 10.71 1.38
CA LEU A 451 -13.64 10.32 0.22
C LEU A 451 -13.00 11.56 -0.39
N THR A 452 -11.71 11.45 -0.76
CA THR A 452 -10.92 12.49 -1.45
C THR A 452 -9.78 11.88 -2.27
N ASP A 453 -9.37 12.55 -3.36
CA ASP A 453 -8.19 12.20 -4.17
C ASP A 453 -7.00 13.16 -3.97
N GLY A 454 -7.10 14.12 -3.04
CA GLY A 454 -6.13 15.19 -2.84
C GLY A 454 -5.90 15.60 -1.39
N GLU A 455 -5.13 16.67 -1.22
CA GLU A 455 -4.90 17.36 0.05
C GLU A 455 -5.85 18.56 0.21
N ALA A 456 -5.95 19.13 1.41
CA ALA A 456 -6.73 20.34 1.64
C ALA A 456 -6.08 21.56 0.97
N THR A 457 -6.79 22.21 0.04
CA THR A 457 -6.30 23.34 -0.78
C THR A 457 -7.15 24.61 -0.66
N SER A 458 -8.30 24.55 0.03
CA SER A 458 -9.16 25.71 0.33
C SER A 458 -9.66 25.66 1.78
N GLY A 459 -9.91 26.81 2.39
CA GLY A 459 -10.26 26.95 3.80
C GLY A 459 -9.04 26.74 4.71
N GLU A 460 -9.22 25.96 5.78
CA GLU A 460 -8.08 25.50 6.60
C GLU A 460 -7.39 24.33 5.90
N THR A 461 -6.09 24.49 5.63
CA THR A 461 -5.24 23.52 4.93
C THR A 461 -4.21 22.85 5.84
N ASN A 462 -4.07 23.30 7.10
CA ASN A 462 -3.17 22.65 8.04
C ASN A 462 -3.79 21.36 8.60
N ASN A 463 -3.22 20.21 8.21
CA ASN A 463 -3.69 18.87 8.57
C ASN A 463 -3.89 18.66 10.09
N GLU A 464 -3.04 19.23 10.96
CA GLU A 464 -3.21 19.10 12.42
C GLU A 464 -4.32 20.02 12.98
N ASN A 465 -4.53 21.20 12.40
CA ASN A 465 -5.67 22.07 12.73
C ASN A 465 -7.00 21.43 12.30
N ILE A 466 -7.05 20.78 11.14
CA ILE A 466 -8.22 20.01 10.69
C ILE A 466 -8.47 18.84 11.65
N ILE A 467 -7.44 18.03 11.94
CA ILE A 467 -7.54 16.87 12.84
C ILE A 467 -8.04 17.28 14.22
N SER A 468 -7.44 18.30 14.84
CA SER A 468 -7.83 18.75 16.19
C SER A 468 -9.26 19.28 16.21
N THR A 469 -9.60 20.22 15.32
CA THR A 469 -10.94 20.83 15.22
C THR A 469 -12.04 19.79 15.00
N ILE A 470 -11.86 18.87 14.06
CA ILE A 470 -12.87 17.83 13.75
C ILE A 470 -13.00 16.84 14.90
N THR A 471 -11.89 16.47 15.56
CA THR A 471 -11.92 15.57 16.73
C THR A 471 -12.65 16.18 17.92
N GLU A 472 -12.43 17.47 18.21
CA GLU A 472 -13.14 18.20 19.26
C GLU A 472 -14.64 18.27 18.98
N LEU A 473 -15.02 18.74 17.77
CA LEU A 473 -16.42 18.89 17.35
C LEU A 473 -17.20 17.57 17.30
N ASN A 474 -16.53 16.46 17.00
CA ASN A 474 -17.11 15.12 17.06
C ASN A 474 -17.21 14.59 18.50
N SER A 475 -16.27 14.98 19.38
CA SER A 475 -16.16 14.49 20.76
C SER A 475 -16.18 12.95 20.85
N GLY A 476 -15.63 12.27 19.83
CA GLY A 476 -15.61 10.81 19.70
C GLY A 476 -16.96 10.12 19.45
N LYS A 477 -18.05 10.86 19.16
CA LYS A 477 -19.41 10.30 19.04
C LYS A 477 -19.67 9.50 17.76
N THR A 478 -19.09 9.94 16.65
CA THR A 478 -19.34 9.39 15.31
C THR A 478 -18.05 8.79 14.73
N PRO A 479 -18.06 7.52 14.29
CA PRO A 479 -17.00 6.98 13.45
C PRO A 479 -16.88 7.70 12.11
N LEU A 480 -15.69 8.23 11.84
CA LEU A 480 -15.27 8.77 10.55
C LEU A 480 -14.43 7.71 9.83
N PHE A 481 -14.92 7.19 8.71
CA PHE A 481 -14.16 6.31 7.84
C PHE A 481 -13.73 7.06 6.58
N SER A 482 -12.44 7.04 6.25
CA SER A 482 -11.87 7.82 5.15
C SER A 482 -11.40 6.95 3.99
N LEU A 483 -11.54 7.47 2.78
CA LEU A 483 -11.14 6.82 1.53
C LEU A 483 -10.18 7.74 0.78
N SER A 484 -8.90 7.36 0.72
CA SER A 484 -7.91 8.01 -0.12
C SER A 484 -7.96 7.37 -1.51
N PHE A 485 -8.42 8.11 -2.52
CA PHE A 485 -8.55 7.62 -3.89
C PHE A 485 -7.33 8.05 -4.71
N GLY A 486 -6.48 7.08 -5.09
CA GLY A 486 -5.27 7.37 -5.85
C GLY A 486 -4.16 8.04 -5.03
N ASP A 487 -3.02 8.26 -5.68
CA ASP A 487 -1.77 8.66 -5.01
C ASP A 487 -1.69 10.16 -4.63
N GLY A 488 -2.72 10.96 -4.94
CA GLY A 488 -2.75 12.40 -4.65
C GLY A 488 -3.18 12.76 -3.22
N ALA A 489 -3.83 11.85 -2.50
CA ALA A 489 -4.36 12.11 -1.16
C ALA A 489 -3.37 11.75 -0.03
N ASP A 490 -3.21 12.63 0.97
CA ASP A 490 -2.39 12.34 2.17
C ASP A 490 -3.02 11.22 3.01
N ARG A 491 -2.55 10.00 2.73
CA ARG A 491 -2.93 8.76 3.43
C ARG A 491 -2.62 8.81 4.94
N SER A 492 -1.58 9.56 5.34
CA SER A 492 -1.17 9.70 6.74
C SER A 492 -2.16 10.58 7.51
N PHE A 493 -2.51 11.74 6.96
CA PHE A 493 -3.59 12.60 7.47
C PHE A 493 -4.92 11.83 7.55
N LEU A 494 -5.32 11.14 6.47
CA LEU A 494 -6.60 10.42 6.41
C LEU A 494 -6.66 9.26 7.41
N GLN A 495 -5.56 8.55 7.64
CA GLN A 495 -5.48 7.53 8.70
C GLN A 495 -5.53 8.19 10.09
N LYS A 496 -4.76 9.27 10.32
CA LYS A 496 -4.69 9.96 11.62
C LYS A 496 -6.03 10.59 12.04
N ILE A 497 -6.73 11.25 11.12
CA ILE A 497 -8.06 11.83 11.38
C ILE A 497 -9.10 10.75 11.67
N SER A 498 -9.08 9.63 10.94
CA SER A 498 -10.01 8.51 11.15
C SER A 498 -9.77 7.82 12.49
N LEU A 499 -8.50 7.57 12.86
CA LEU A 499 -8.13 6.97 14.15
C LEU A 499 -8.55 7.83 15.35
N LYS A 500 -8.28 9.16 15.31
CA LYS A 500 -8.78 10.08 16.35
C LYS A 500 -10.32 10.17 16.39
N ASN A 501 -11.00 9.86 15.29
CA ASN A 501 -12.46 9.90 15.16
C ASN A 501 -13.11 8.51 15.06
N ASN A 502 -12.59 7.53 15.82
CA ASN A 502 -13.24 6.24 16.06
C ASN A 502 -13.53 5.36 14.81
N GLY A 503 -12.89 5.64 13.67
CA GLY A 503 -12.93 4.84 12.45
C GLY A 503 -11.54 4.44 11.96
N PHE A 504 -11.40 4.23 10.65
CA PHE A 504 -10.16 3.85 9.96
C PHE A 504 -10.17 4.40 8.52
N ALA A 505 -8.99 4.53 7.90
CA ALA A 505 -8.88 4.81 6.47
C ALA A 505 -8.66 3.53 5.65
N ARG A 506 -9.11 3.52 4.39
CA ARG A 506 -8.70 2.53 3.37
C ARG A 506 -8.24 3.27 2.11
N HIS A 507 -7.17 2.78 1.49
CA HIS A 507 -6.74 3.27 0.18
C HIS A 507 -7.50 2.57 -0.94
N ILE A 508 -7.78 3.34 -2.00
CA ILE A 508 -8.47 2.90 -3.22
C ILE A 508 -7.54 3.18 -4.38
N TYR A 509 -7.00 2.12 -4.98
CA TYR A 509 -6.02 2.22 -6.07
C TYR A 509 -6.72 2.61 -7.38
N GLU A 510 -6.06 3.44 -8.18
CA GLU A 510 -6.54 3.77 -9.53
C GLU A 510 -6.39 2.55 -10.45
N GLY A 511 -7.51 2.01 -10.89
CA GLY A 511 -7.59 0.78 -11.68
C GLY A 511 -9.01 0.56 -12.22
N ALA A 512 -9.20 -0.44 -13.08
CA ALA A 512 -10.52 -0.73 -13.65
C ALA A 512 -11.56 -1.19 -12.60
N ASP A 513 -11.08 -1.64 -11.43
CA ASP A 513 -11.85 -2.18 -10.32
C ASP A 513 -12.06 -1.19 -9.16
N ALA A 514 -11.58 0.07 -9.24
CA ALA A 514 -11.66 1.03 -8.13
C ALA A 514 -13.09 1.20 -7.57
N SER A 515 -14.12 1.09 -8.43
CA SER A 515 -15.53 1.12 -8.01
C SER A 515 -15.99 -0.14 -7.26
N LEU A 516 -15.34 -1.29 -7.47
CA LEU A 516 -15.49 -2.50 -6.65
C LEU A 516 -14.77 -2.36 -5.30
N GLN A 517 -13.58 -1.73 -5.26
CA GLN A 517 -12.87 -1.47 -4.00
C GLN A 517 -13.69 -0.58 -3.05
N LEU A 518 -14.33 0.46 -3.60
CA LEU A 518 -15.27 1.34 -2.89
C LEU A 518 -16.52 0.59 -2.39
N GLU A 519 -17.08 -0.30 -3.23
CA GLU A 519 -18.24 -1.13 -2.90
C GLU A 519 -17.93 -2.14 -1.79
N GLU A 520 -16.80 -2.85 -1.87
CA GLU A 520 -16.38 -3.84 -0.86
C GLU A 520 -16.05 -3.17 0.48
N PHE A 521 -15.37 -2.02 0.46
CA PHE A 521 -15.19 -1.18 1.64
C PHE A 521 -16.55 -0.85 2.28
N TYR A 522 -17.51 -0.36 1.49
CA TYR A 522 -18.80 0.03 2.04
C TYR A 522 -19.55 -1.18 2.62
N LYS A 523 -19.50 -2.35 1.98
CA LYS A 523 -20.07 -3.60 2.52
C LYS A 523 -19.54 -3.90 3.93
N SER A 524 -18.24 -3.74 4.17
CA SER A 524 -17.63 -3.99 5.48
C SER A 524 -18.16 -3.10 6.61
N ILE A 525 -18.70 -1.91 6.29
CA ILE A 525 -19.33 -0.96 7.24
C ILE A 525 -20.85 -0.82 7.05
N SER A 526 -21.45 -1.59 6.15
CA SER A 526 -22.84 -1.40 5.68
C SER A 526 -23.90 -1.73 6.73
N SER A 527 -23.59 -2.61 7.69
CA SER A 527 -24.56 -3.24 8.58
C SER A 527 -24.02 -3.28 10.02
N PRO A 528 -24.14 -2.18 10.79
CA PRO A 528 -23.74 -2.16 12.19
C PRO A 528 -24.65 -3.09 13.02
N LEU A 529 -24.07 -4.01 13.80
CA LEU A 529 -24.80 -4.92 14.69
C LEU A 529 -24.93 -4.37 16.11
N LEU A 530 -23.83 -3.86 16.64
CA LEU A 530 -23.73 -3.34 18.01
C LEU A 530 -22.91 -2.05 18.01
N SER A 531 -23.19 -1.15 18.94
CA SER A 531 -22.36 0.03 19.20
C SER A 531 -21.99 0.20 20.67
N ASP A 532 -20.93 0.97 20.93
CA ASP A 532 -20.35 1.21 22.25
C ASP A 532 -20.02 -0.08 23.03
N VAL A 533 -19.46 -1.07 22.32
CA VAL A 533 -19.11 -2.40 22.82
C VAL A 533 -17.95 -2.30 23.81
N LYS A 534 -18.12 -2.86 25.02
CA LYS A 534 -17.18 -2.80 26.14
C LYS A 534 -16.96 -4.17 26.76
N PHE A 535 -15.71 -4.57 26.89
CA PHE A 535 -15.29 -5.76 27.60
C PHE A 535 -14.77 -5.37 29.00
N LYS A 536 -15.21 -6.06 30.05
CA LYS A 536 -14.83 -5.76 31.43
C LYS A 536 -13.77 -6.73 31.95
N TYR A 537 -12.50 -6.40 31.72
CA TYR A 537 -11.36 -7.12 32.28
C TYR A 537 -10.79 -6.34 33.47
N VAL A 538 -11.14 -6.75 34.69
CA VAL A 538 -10.75 -6.09 35.94
C VAL A 538 -10.06 -7.04 36.92
N ASP A 539 -10.56 -8.26 37.06
CA ASP A 539 -9.97 -9.29 37.91
C ASP A 539 -9.06 -10.21 37.10
N LYS A 540 -7.90 -10.57 37.67
CA LYS A 540 -6.97 -11.61 37.16
C LYS A 540 -6.40 -11.36 35.77
N VAL A 541 -6.48 -10.13 35.24
CA VAL A 541 -5.85 -9.70 33.98
C VAL A 541 -4.78 -8.66 34.30
N LYS A 542 -3.58 -8.83 33.74
CA LYS A 542 -2.41 -7.95 33.96
C LYS A 542 -2.28 -6.89 32.88
N GLU A 543 -2.25 -7.35 31.64
CA GLU A 543 -2.12 -6.54 30.43
C GLU A 543 -3.22 -6.99 29.47
N VAL A 544 -3.86 -6.05 28.78
CA VAL A 544 -4.97 -6.34 27.86
C VAL A 544 -4.98 -5.35 26.71
N THR A 545 -5.29 -5.86 25.51
CA THR A 545 -5.50 -5.04 24.32
C THR A 545 -6.80 -4.23 24.47
N LYS A 546 -7.04 -3.28 23.54
CA LYS A 546 -8.24 -2.44 23.43
C LYS A 546 -9.53 -3.15 23.89
N THR A 547 -10.21 -2.57 24.87
CA THR A 547 -11.42 -3.15 25.51
C THR A 547 -12.72 -2.45 25.14
N ARG A 548 -12.66 -1.38 24.32
CA ARG A 548 -13.83 -0.62 23.86
C ARG A 548 -13.80 -0.42 22.35
N TYR A 549 -14.90 -0.75 21.68
CA TYR A 549 -15.06 -0.71 20.23
C TYR A 549 -16.30 0.12 19.86
N PRO A 550 -16.19 1.16 19.02
CA PRO A 550 -17.31 2.06 18.72
C PRO A 550 -18.49 1.36 18.06
N ILE A 551 -18.21 0.47 17.10
CA ILE A 551 -19.20 -0.34 16.37
C ILE A 551 -18.60 -1.75 16.15
N LEU A 552 -19.45 -2.78 16.20
CA LEU A 552 -19.22 -4.08 15.54
C LEU A 552 -20.11 -4.17 14.30
N PHE A 553 -19.53 -4.45 13.14
CA PHE A 553 -20.25 -4.62 11.87
C PHE A 553 -20.54 -6.10 11.57
N HIS A 554 -21.61 -6.35 10.80
CA HIS A 554 -21.99 -7.69 10.36
C HIS A 554 -20.91 -8.29 9.46
N GLY A 555 -20.64 -9.58 9.65
CA GLY A 555 -19.54 -10.26 8.96
C GLY A 555 -18.14 -9.92 9.47
N GLY A 556 -18.01 -8.94 10.40
CA GLY A 556 -16.78 -8.66 11.14
C GLY A 556 -16.61 -9.54 12.37
N GLU A 557 -15.58 -9.21 13.15
CA GLU A 557 -15.24 -9.81 14.45
C GLU A 557 -14.42 -8.81 15.28
N ILE A 558 -14.59 -8.84 16.61
CA ILE A 558 -13.68 -8.18 17.56
C ILE A 558 -12.78 -9.24 18.20
N VAL A 559 -11.48 -8.98 18.26
CA VAL A 559 -10.51 -9.80 18.99
C VAL A 559 -9.91 -8.98 20.13
N VAL A 560 -9.96 -9.50 21.35
CA VAL A 560 -9.26 -8.95 22.52
C VAL A 560 -8.35 -10.00 23.12
N ALA A 561 -7.08 -9.68 23.35
CA ALA A 561 -6.09 -10.56 23.95
C ALA A 561 -5.51 -9.96 25.24
N GLY A 562 -4.93 -10.79 26.11
CA GLY A 562 -4.24 -10.30 27.31
C GLY A 562 -3.46 -11.36 28.08
N GLN A 563 -2.71 -10.91 29.09
CA GLN A 563 -2.03 -11.74 30.08
C GLN A 563 -2.91 -11.92 31.33
N ILE A 564 -2.90 -13.12 31.90
CA ILE A 564 -3.77 -13.51 33.01
C ILE A 564 -3.03 -14.19 34.18
N ASP A 565 -3.66 -14.15 35.34
CA ASP A 565 -3.30 -14.94 36.52
C ASP A 565 -4.19 -16.18 36.67
N PRO A 566 -3.72 -17.22 37.40
CA PRO A 566 -4.54 -18.37 37.75
C PRO A 566 -5.86 -17.97 38.41
N GLY A 567 -6.95 -18.54 37.90
CA GLY A 567 -8.32 -18.21 38.29
C GLY A 567 -9.02 -17.14 37.45
N PHE A 568 -8.45 -16.73 36.30
CA PHE A 568 -9.16 -15.93 35.30
C PHE A 568 -10.49 -16.59 34.88
N ALA A 569 -11.52 -15.76 34.69
CA ALA A 569 -12.82 -16.16 34.18
C ALA A 569 -13.37 -15.09 33.22
N PRO A 570 -13.89 -15.47 32.04
CA PRO A 570 -14.56 -14.56 31.11
C PRO A 570 -15.66 -13.72 31.78
N GLN A 571 -15.75 -12.45 31.39
CA GLN A 571 -16.73 -11.49 31.91
C GLN A 571 -17.74 -11.08 30.82
N PRO A 572 -18.96 -10.64 31.19
CA PRO A 572 -19.94 -10.17 30.22
C PRO A 572 -19.47 -8.94 29.42
N ILE A 573 -19.84 -8.90 28.15
CA ILE A 573 -19.66 -7.77 27.24
C ILE A 573 -20.91 -6.88 27.33
N GLU A 574 -20.73 -5.58 27.51
CA GLU A 574 -21.81 -4.58 27.45
C GLU A 574 -21.81 -3.89 26.07
N ALA A 575 -22.98 -3.70 25.47
CA ALA A 575 -23.12 -3.00 24.20
C ALA A 575 -24.50 -2.33 24.06
N LYS A 576 -24.73 -1.63 22.95
CA LYS A 576 -26.06 -1.17 22.50
C LYS A 576 -26.43 -1.93 21.22
N GLY A 577 -27.61 -2.55 21.19
CA GLY A 577 -28.21 -3.22 20.03
C GLY A 577 -29.57 -2.61 19.65
N PHE A 578 -30.29 -3.22 18.70
CA PHE A 578 -31.53 -2.68 18.11
C PHE A 578 -32.61 -2.26 19.12
N GLU A 579 -32.72 -2.94 20.26
CA GLU A 579 -33.73 -2.69 21.29
C GLU A 579 -33.24 -1.83 22.47
N GLY A 580 -31.96 -1.47 22.49
CA GLY A 580 -31.32 -0.70 23.56
C GLY A 580 -30.05 -1.35 24.10
N PRO A 581 -29.66 -1.08 25.35
CA PRO A 581 -28.53 -1.74 26.00
C PRO A 581 -28.69 -3.26 26.04
N VAL A 582 -27.62 -3.99 25.73
CA VAL A 582 -27.56 -5.46 25.74
C VAL A 582 -26.32 -5.92 26.50
N ILE A 583 -26.45 -7.04 27.20
CA ILE A 583 -25.35 -7.72 27.88
C ILE A 583 -25.22 -9.11 27.27
N LEU A 584 -24.05 -9.41 26.71
CA LEU A 584 -23.73 -10.70 26.10
C LEU A 584 -22.75 -11.43 27.01
N THR A 585 -23.00 -12.69 27.32
CA THR A 585 -22.21 -13.46 28.28
C THR A 585 -21.46 -14.57 27.56
N PRO A 586 -20.11 -14.63 27.63
CA PRO A 586 -19.33 -15.69 27.00
C PRO A 586 -19.57 -17.04 27.70
N PRO A 587 -19.26 -18.17 27.04
CA PRO A 587 -19.30 -19.50 27.66
C PRO A 587 -18.50 -19.56 28.95
N LYS A 588 -19.00 -20.33 29.93
CA LYS A 588 -18.34 -20.54 31.23
C LYS A 588 -17.16 -21.50 31.17
N GLU A 589 -17.18 -22.41 30.20
CA GLU A 589 -16.09 -23.34 29.94
C GLU A 589 -15.06 -22.68 29.04
N ILE A 590 -13.81 -22.63 29.52
CA ILE A 590 -12.70 -22.02 28.81
C ILE A 590 -12.04 -23.10 27.94
N THR A 591 -12.02 -22.90 26.63
CA THR A 591 -11.39 -23.84 25.69
C THR A 591 -9.86 -23.69 25.75
N ALA A 592 -9.15 -24.80 25.77
CA ALA A 592 -7.70 -24.80 25.60
C ALA A 592 -7.35 -24.46 24.14
N ALA A 593 -6.39 -23.57 23.91
CA ALA A 593 -6.01 -23.18 22.54
C ALA A 593 -5.20 -24.29 21.83
N PRO A 594 -5.43 -24.54 20.52
CA PRO A 594 -4.42 -25.17 19.67
C PRO A 594 -3.26 -24.18 19.45
N GLY A 595 -2.05 -24.57 19.83
CA GLY A 595 -0.87 -23.68 19.76
C GLY A 595 -0.85 -22.58 20.82
N SER A 596 0.16 -21.71 20.77
CA SER A 596 0.37 -20.72 21.83
C SER A 596 -0.20 -19.33 21.53
N LEU A 597 -0.97 -18.81 22.50
CA LEU A 597 -1.62 -17.50 22.40
C LEU A 597 -0.67 -16.31 22.64
N GLU A 598 0.54 -16.53 23.19
CA GLU A 598 1.47 -15.44 23.52
C GLU A 598 1.86 -14.60 22.28
N ARG A 599 2.16 -15.24 21.14
CA ARG A 599 2.54 -14.51 19.92
C ARG A 599 1.38 -13.75 19.29
N LEU A 600 0.15 -14.28 19.39
CA LEU A 600 -1.07 -13.59 18.97
C LEU A 600 -1.30 -12.34 19.82
N TRP A 601 -1.21 -12.46 21.15
CA TRP A 601 -1.28 -11.33 22.08
C TRP A 601 -0.19 -10.29 21.79
N ALA A 602 1.06 -10.71 21.61
CA ALA A 602 2.18 -9.81 21.32
C ALA A 602 2.01 -9.05 20.00
N TYR A 603 1.61 -9.74 18.93
CA TYR A 603 1.30 -9.14 17.63
C TYR A 603 0.18 -8.10 17.75
N LEU A 604 -0.93 -8.44 18.42
CA LEU A 604 -2.09 -7.56 18.53
C LEU A 604 -1.79 -6.34 19.41
N THR A 605 -1.01 -6.54 20.47
CA THR A 605 -0.53 -5.46 21.34
C THR A 605 0.40 -4.51 20.57
N LEU A 606 1.40 -5.04 19.83
CA LEU A 606 2.29 -4.24 18.99
C LEU A 606 1.52 -3.43 17.95
N LYS A 607 0.58 -4.05 17.21
CA LYS A 607 -0.23 -3.34 16.20
C LYS A 607 -1.05 -2.20 16.83
N GLN A 608 -1.62 -2.42 18.02
CA GLN A 608 -2.38 -1.39 18.74
C GLN A 608 -1.50 -0.31 19.40
N ILE A 609 -0.23 -0.58 19.73
CA ILE A 609 0.73 0.47 20.12
C ILE A 609 1.05 1.35 18.92
N LEU A 610 1.30 0.76 17.74
CA LEU A 610 1.56 1.50 16.51
C LEU A 610 0.35 2.37 16.10
N GLU A 611 -0.87 1.82 16.13
CA GLU A 611 -2.09 2.59 15.90
C GLU A 611 -2.27 3.75 16.92
N ARG A 612 -1.94 3.54 18.21
CA ARG A 612 -1.90 4.62 19.22
C ARG A 612 -0.82 5.66 18.90
N ARG A 613 0.40 5.23 18.55
CA ARG A 613 1.55 6.07 18.20
C ARG A 613 1.23 6.99 17.03
N ASP A 614 0.47 6.51 16.05
CA ASP A 614 0.19 7.29 14.84
C ASP A 614 -0.91 8.32 15.02
N ALA A 615 -1.89 8.04 15.89
CA ALA A 615 -2.86 9.03 16.37
C ALA A 615 -2.25 10.08 17.33
N ALA A 616 -1.15 9.77 18.02
CA ALA A 616 -0.56 10.61 19.06
C ALA A 616 0.24 11.83 18.53
N GLU A 617 0.29 12.88 19.35
CA GLU A 617 1.15 14.05 19.15
C GLU A 617 2.57 13.82 19.67
N ASN A 618 2.72 13.31 20.90
CA ASN A 618 4.00 12.81 21.39
C ASN A 618 4.10 11.30 21.12
N LYS A 619 5.08 10.91 20.30
CA LYS A 619 5.27 9.52 19.87
C LYS A 619 6.34 8.76 20.67
N THR A 620 7.14 9.43 21.51
CA THR A 620 8.38 8.87 22.09
C THR A 620 8.15 7.63 22.97
N GLU A 621 7.22 7.70 23.93
CA GLU A 621 6.94 6.59 24.85
C GLU A 621 6.35 5.38 24.13
N LEU A 622 5.35 5.62 23.27
CA LEU A 622 4.70 4.58 22.44
C LEU A 622 5.67 3.95 21.43
N THR A 623 6.67 4.71 20.95
CA THR A 623 7.72 4.19 20.06
C THR A 623 8.64 3.23 20.82
N LYS A 624 8.95 3.53 22.09
CA LYS A 624 9.69 2.61 22.95
C LYS A 624 8.86 1.37 23.34
N GLU A 625 7.60 1.54 23.74
CA GLU A 625 6.67 0.45 24.05
C GLU A 625 6.56 -0.53 22.86
N ALA A 626 6.48 0.01 21.62
CA ALA A 626 6.49 -0.78 20.39
C ALA A 626 7.83 -1.48 20.16
N LEU A 627 8.97 -0.78 20.34
CA LEU A 627 10.30 -1.33 20.12
C LEU A 627 10.62 -2.48 21.09
N ASP A 628 10.30 -2.32 22.38
CA ASP A 628 10.53 -3.34 23.41
C ASP A 628 9.78 -4.65 23.07
N ILE A 629 8.52 -4.57 22.59
CA ILE A 629 7.77 -5.75 22.13
C ILE A 629 8.31 -6.28 20.78
N ALA A 630 8.62 -5.40 19.84
CA ALA A 630 9.11 -5.79 18.52
C ALA A 630 10.45 -6.56 18.60
N LEU A 631 11.37 -6.10 19.45
CA LEU A 631 12.62 -6.81 19.74
C LEU A 631 12.36 -8.13 20.49
N LYS A 632 11.53 -8.13 21.54
CA LYS A 632 11.22 -9.34 22.35
C LYS A 632 10.67 -10.49 21.50
N TYR A 633 9.82 -10.21 20.51
CA TYR A 633 9.17 -11.23 19.68
C TYR A 633 9.74 -11.35 18.25
N SER A 634 10.82 -10.62 17.96
CA SER A 634 11.48 -10.53 16.65
C SER A 634 10.56 -10.09 15.51
N PHE A 635 9.63 -9.16 15.77
CA PHE A 635 8.79 -8.56 14.74
C PHE A 635 9.49 -7.38 14.05
N VAL A 636 9.55 -7.41 12.71
CA VAL A 636 9.93 -6.27 11.87
C VAL A 636 8.73 -5.35 11.72
N SER A 637 8.93 -4.04 11.91
CA SER A 637 7.86 -3.05 11.95
C SER A 637 8.40 -1.64 11.68
N ASP A 638 7.56 -0.60 11.79
CA ASP A 638 8.01 0.79 11.60
C ASP A 638 9.16 1.23 12.52
N VAL A 639 9.30 0.60 13.69
CA VAL A 639 10.33 0.92 14.69
C VAL A 639 11.54 -0.02 14.65
N SER A 640 11.42 -1.17 13.96
CA SER A 640 12.37 -2.27 14.01
C SER A 640 12.68 -2.83 12.62
N SER A 641 13.96 -2.89 12.26
CA SER A 641 14.41 -3.41 10.95
C SER A 641 15.14 -4.73 11.10
N LEU A 642 15.04 -5.57 10.07
CA LEU A 642 15.79 -6.81 9.95
C LEU A 642 17.16 -6.54 9.33
N VAL A 643 18.20 -7.16 9.89
CA VAL A 643 19.58 -7.09 9.42
C VAL A 643 20.12 -8.50 9.19
N VAL A 644 20.76 -8.71 8.05
CA VAL A 644 21.67 -9.86 7.82
C VAL A 644 22.96 -9.38 7.19
N VAL A 645 24.09 -9.92 7.64
CA VAL A 645 25.44 -9.59 7.15
C VAL A 645 26.21 -10.88 6.90
N LYS A 646 26.81 -11.01 5.71
CA LYS A 646 27.76 -12.08 5.35
C LYS A 646 29.16 -11.67 5.86
N PRO A 647 29.71 -12.26 6.94
CA PRO A 647 31.10 -12.02 7.34
C PRO A 647 32.09 -12.45 6.25
N ASN A 648 33.17 -11.68 6.09
CA ASN A 648 34.26 -12.01 5.17
C ASN A 648 35.08 -13.19 5.73
N GLU A 649 35.57 -14.08 4.86
CA GLU A 649 36.28 -15.31 5.27
C GLU A 649 37.63 -15.06 5.98
N THR A 650 38.12 -13.81 5.95
CA THR A 650 39.29 -13.36 6.71
C THR A 650 38.99 -12.99 8.17
N SER A 651 37.72 -12.91 8.56
CA SER A 651 37.31 -12.65 9.96
C SER A 651 37.17 -13.96 10.74
N LYS A 652 37.94 -14.11 11.83
CA LYS A 652 37.85 -15.27 12.72
C LYS A 652 36.65 -15.15 13.65
N ALA A 653 35.89 -16.24 13.77
CA ALA A 653 34.90 -16.50 14.82
C ALA A 653 33.77 -15.47 14.96
N VAL A 654 32.80 -15.54 14.05
CA VAL A 654 31.39 -15.58 14.47
C VAL A 654 31.06 -17.03 14.82
N GLU A 655 30.17 -17.29 15.77
CA GLU A 655 29.77 -18.66 16.13
C GLU A 655 28.96 -19.32 15.01
N THR A 656 29.66 -20.09 14.17
CA THR A 656 29.02 -20.96 13.16
C THR A 656 28.53 -22.24 13.83
N GLU A 657 27.28 -22.22 14.31
CA GLU A 657 26.61 -23.45 14.74
C GLU A 657 26.36 -24.41 13.57
N ASP A 658 26.37 -25.71 13.89
CA ASP A 658 26.24 -26.79 12.91
C ASP A 658 24.79 -26.87 12.37
N ALA A 659 24.64 -26.70 11.05
CA ALA A 659 23.36 -26.71 10.35
C ALA A 659 22.55 -28.02 10.53
N SER A 660 23.19 -29.12 10.96
CA SER A 660 22.48 -30.36 11.32
C SER A 660 21.56 -30.20 12.54
N LYS A 661 21.82 -29.24 13.43
CA LYS A 661 21.01 -29.00 14.65
C LYS A 661 19.74 -28.18 14.39
N GLN A 662 19.81 -27.13 13.56
CA GLN A 662 18.70 -26.15 13.44
C GLN A 662 17.46 -26.67 12.70
N ARG A 663 17.51 -27.88 12.13
CA ARG A 663 16.32 -28.62 11.63
C ARG A 663 15.24 -28.92 12.67
N GLN A 664 15.49 -28.66 13.96
CA GLN A 664 14.49 -28.80 15.03
C GLN A 664 13.97 -27.46 15.56
N ASP A 665 14.67 -26.34 15.29
CA ASP A 665 14.37 -25.01 15.86
C ASP A 665 13.48 -24.16 14.93
N PHE A 666 13.57 -24.37 13.61
CA PHE A 666 12.42 -24.15 12.74
C PHE A 666 11.44 -25.32 12.93
N GLY A 667 10.32 -25.03 13.61
CA GLY A 667 9.39 -26.02 14.16
C GLY A 667 9.14 -27.23 13.25
N GLY A 668 9.60 -28.40 13.70
CA GLY A 668 9.63 -29.60 12.87
C GLY A 668 8.25 -30.08 12.42
N ILE A 669 8.06 -30.15 11.10
CA ILE A 669 6.86 -30.70 10.45
C ILE A 669 6.56 -32.09 11.03
N PRO A 670 5.34 -32.35 11.56
CA PRO A 670 4.93 -33.69 11.96
C PRO A 670 4.72 -34.56 10.72
N TYR A 671 5.79 -35.21 10.26
CA TYR A 671 5.69 -36.31 9.30
C TYR A 671 4.78 -37.40 9.90
N TYR A 672 3.52 -37.44 9.44
CA TYR A 672 2.56 -38.50 9.75
C TYR A 672 3.07 -39.84 9.21
N LYS A 673 3.89 -40.52 10.02
CA LYS A 673 4.27 -41.91 9.77
C LYS A 673 3.03 -42.79 9.95
N SER A 674 2.80 -43.65 8.96
CA SER A 674 1.76 -44.68 9.02
C SER A 674 1.92 -45.56 10.26
N PHE A 675 0.80 -45.86 10.92
CA PHE A 675 0.75 -46.70 12.12
C PHE A 675 1.13 -48.16 11.82
N PRO A 676 2.02 -48.77 12.64
CA PRO A 676 1.92 -50.17 13.03
C PRO A 676 1.27 -50.30 14.42
N ALA A 677 0.64 -51.44 14.71
CA ALA A 677 -0.21 -51.62 15.89
C ALA A 677 0.47 -52.25 17.12
N GLY A 678 0.08 -51.79 18.32
CA GLY A 678 0.22 -52.50 19.60
C GLY A 678 1.55 -52.33 20.36
N GLY A 679 1.50 -52.12 21.68
CA GLY A 679 2.73 -51.97 22.49
C GLY A 679 2.56 -51.49 23.94
N LEU A 680 1.83 -52.23 24.76
CA LEU A 680 1.63 -51.97 26.20
C LEU A 680 2.95 -51.94 27.02
N ARG A 681 3.32 -50.83 27.70
CA ARG A 681 3.60 -50.73 29.17
C ARG A 681 4.56 -49.61 29.67
N SER A 682 4.23 -49.17 30.91
CA SER A 682 5.11 -48.72 32.02
C SER A 682 5.75 -47.32 31.97
N ALA A 683 5.74 -46.66 33.14
CA ALA A 683 6.40 -45.38 33.42
C ALA A 683 7.57 -45.56 34.41
N VAL A 684 8.53 -44.62 34.41
CA VAL A 684 9.58 -44.46 35.43
C VAL A 684 9.86 -42.96 35.63
N ARG A 685 10.08 -42.53 36.88
CA ARG A 685 10.65 -41.21 37.26
C ARG A 685 12.11 -41.38 37.73
N PRO A 686 12.98 -40.40 37.51
CA PRO A 686 13.61 -39.68 38.63
C PRO A 686 13.20 -38.19 38.64
N LEU A 687 13.11 -37.44 39.76
CA LEU A 687 13.92 -37.25 40.98
C LEU A 687 15.08 -36.24 40.84
N SER A 688 15.42 -35.61 41.97
CA SER A 688 15.86 -34.21 42.03
C SER A 688 17.16 -33.93 42.78
N LEU A 689 17.91 -32.93 42.33
CA LEU A 689 18.75 -32.01 43.11
C LEU A 689 18.53 -30.60 42.53
N GLY A 690 18.83 -29.48 43.18
CA GLY A 690 19.34 -29.23 44.54
C GLY A 690 19.91 -27.79 44.61
N SER A 691 19.34 -26.94 45.46
CA SER A 691 19.67 -25.51 45.60
C SER A 691 20.95 -25.28 46.43
N PRO A 692 21.38 -24.03 46.80
CA PRO A 692 20.92 -22.68 46.40
C PRO A 692 22.08 -21.70 46.06
N LEU A 693 21.78 -20.41 45.86
CA LEU A 693 22.49 -19.30 46.54
C LEU A 693 21.67 -17.99 46.48
N ALA A 694 22.05 -16.99 47.28
CA ALA A 694 21.34 -15.72 47.47
C ALA A 694 22.32 -14.57 47.78
N PHE A 695 21.77 -13.39 48.14
CA PHE A 695 22.40 -12.06 48.23
C PHE A 695 22.64 -11.39 46.85
N GLY A 696 22.48 -10.07 46.71
CA GLY A 696 22.05 -9.08 47.71
C GLY A 696 21.67 -7.74 47.08
N ALA A 697 20.98 -6.88 47.84
CA ALA A 697 20.53 -5.57 47.36
C ALA A 697 21.56 -4.46 47.60
N GLY A 698 21.63 -3.50 46.67
CA GLY A 698 22.42 -2.28 46.80
C GLY A 698 22.43 -1.49 45.49
N GLY A 699 21.87 -0.28 45.49
CA GLY A 699 21.99 0.66 44.38
C GLY A 699 22.56 1.99 44.87
N PHE A 700 23.10 2.80 43.97
CA PHE A 700 23.37 4.23 44.22
C PHE A 700 23.55 5.04 42.93
N ALA A 701 23.10 6.30 43.00
CA ALA A 701 23.59 7.51 42.33
C ALA A 701 23.88 7.52 40.81
N SER A 702 23.17 8.41 40.11
CA SER A 702 23.63 9.06 38.87
C SER A 702 24.81 10.01 39.14
N PRO A 703 25.54 10.42 38.09
CA PRO A 703 25.95 11.82 37.98
C PRO A 703 25.57 12.46 36.63
N MET A 704 25.26 13.76 36.65
CA MET A 704 25.14 14.61 35.47
C MET A 704 26.47 15.34 35.20
N ALA A 705 26.91 15.41 33.94
CA ALA A 705 28.01 16.24 33.46
C ALA A 705 27.83 16.49 31.94
N PRO A 706 28.42 17.53 31.32
CA PRO A 706 27.58 18.51 30.62
C PRO A 706 27.72 18.58 29.10
N MET A 707 26.79 19.28 28.46
CA MET A 707 26.87 19.72 27.06
C MET A 707 27.96 20.78 26.85
N PRO A 708 28.69 20.75 25.73
CA PRO A 708 29.30 21.93 25.14
C PRO A 708 28.30 22.65 24.20
N ASP A 709 28.27 23.97 24.30
CA ASP A 709 27.52 24.90 23.45
C ASP A 709 28.32 25.21 22.17
N PHE A 710 27.67 25.30 21.00
CA PHE A 710 28.25 25.87 19.77
C PHE A 710 27.16 26.36 18.81
N ALA A 711 27.37 27.57 18.28
CA ALA A 711 26.37 28.34 17.53
C ALA A 711 26.47 28.17 15.99
N GLU A 712 25.53 28.80 15.29
CA GLU A 712 25.47 28.90 13.83
C GLU A 712 26.72 29.54 13.20
N GLU A 713 27.09 29.10 11.99
CA GLU A 713 27.48 30.04 10.94
C GLU A 713 27.01 29.53 9.56
N ILE A 714 26.45 30.42 8.75
CA ILE A 714 25.84 30.10 7.45
C ILE A 714 26.78 30.52 6.32
N LEU A 715 27.12 29.60 5.40
CA LEU A 715 27.79 29.93 4.14
C LEU A 715 27.17 29.19 2.95
N LEU A 716 26.95 29.95 1.86
CA LEU A 716 26.40 29.47 0.60
C LEU A 716 27.51 28.94 -0.33
N SER A 717 27.24 27.88 -1.09
CA SER A 717 27.96 27.60 -2.34
C SER A 717 27.11 26.85 -3.38
N THR A 718 26.75 27.58 -4.45
CA THR A 718 26.63 27.16 -5.87
C THR A 718 26.02 25.80 -6.25
N PRO A 719 25.01 25.75 -7.15
CA PRO A 719 24.53 24.51 -7.75
C PRO A 719 25.54 23.92 -8.76
N ALA A 720 25.63 22.59 -8.82
CA ALA A 720 26.45 21.89 -9.80
C ALA A 720 25.76 21.81 -11.18
N THR A 721 26.52 22.09 -12.24
CA THR A 721 26.10 21.89 -13.62
C THR A 721 26.22 20.43 -14.03
N TYR A 722 25.10 19.79 -14.38
CA TYR A 722 25.11 18.45 -14.97
C TYR A 722 25.30 18.55 -16.49
N ASP A 723 26.36 17.93 -16.99
CA ASP A 723 26.67 17.85 -18.42
C ASP A 723 25.94 16.65 -19.06
N ALA A 724 25.47 16.80 -20.29
CA ALA A 724 24.40 15.98 -20.85
C ALA A 724 24.79 15.28 -22.17
N THR A 725 25.31 14.05 -22.07
CA THR A 725 25.57 13.18 -23.24
C THR A 725 25.23 11.71 -22.94
N THR A 726 23.96 11.33 -23.11
CA THR A 726 23.55 9.91 -23.23
C THR A 726 22.34 9.81 -24.14
N THR A 727 22.53 9.25 -25.34
CA THR A 727 21.45 8.94 -26.28
C THR A 727 20.72 7.69 -25.84
N VAL A 728 19.42 7.80 -25.58
CA VAL A 728 18.54 6.68 -25.19
C VAL A 728 17.40 6.62 -26.21
N GLU A 729 17.14 5.43 -26.75
CA GLU A 729 16.11 5.22 -27.77
C GLU A 729 14.69 5.47 -27.23
N PRO A 730 13.74 5.93 -28.07
CA PRO A 730 12.38 6.26 -27.64
C PRO A 730 11.58 5.03 -27.23
N ILE A 731 10.87 5.13 -26.10
CA ILE A 731 10.04 4.04 -25.58
C ILE A 731 8.65 4.12 -26.23
N TYR A 732 8.24 3.03 -26.87
CA TYR A 732 6.95 2.90 -27.58
C TYR A 732 5.87 2.30 -26.68
N ASN A 733 4.76 3.01 -26.52
CA ASN A 733 3.54 2.58 -25.83
C ASN A 733 2.41 2.36 -26.86
N PRO A 734 2.02 1.12 -27.18
CA PRO A 734 1.08 0.81 -28.26
C PRO A 734 -0.38 1.19 -27.99
N ASN A 735 -0.73 1.61 -26.76
CA ASN A 735 -2.13 1.68 -26.32
C ASN A 735 -2.82 3.06 -26.52
N ILE A 736 -2.27 3.97 -27.33
CA ILE A 736 -2.92 5.25 -27.67
C ILE A 736 -3.34 5.25 -29.16
N PRO A 737 -4.64 5.17 -29.48
CA PRO A 737 -5.12 5.25 -30.86
C PRO A 737 -4.81 6.61 -31.54
N ILE A 738 -4.43 6.57 -32.82
CA ILE A 738 -4.22 7.78 -33.64
C ILE A 738 -5.47 8.68 -33.68
N ASP A 739 -6.67 8.09 -33.61
CA ASP A 739 -7.94 8.83 -33.63
C ASP A 739 -8.15 9.72 -32.38
N THR A 740 -7.48 9.45 -31.26
CA THR A 740 -7.48 10.31 -30.06
C THR A 740 -6.86 11.69 -30.35
N LEU A 741 -5.96 11.79 -31.33
CA LEU A 741 -5.44 13.08 -31.80
C LEU A 741 -6.42 13.80 -32.73
N LYS A 742 -7.24 13.05 -33.51
CA LYS A 742 -8.28 13.62 -34.38
C LYS A 742 -9.47 14.16 -33.58
N SER A 743 -9.83 13.52 -32.46
CA SER A 743 -10.87 14.01 -31.54
C SER A 743 -10.47 15.29 -30.81
N ASN A 744 -9.20 15.38 -30.41
CA ASN A 744 -8.73 16.44 -29.52
C ASN A 744 -8.20 17.68 -30.28
N LEU A 745 -7.75 17.52 -31.53
CA LEU A 745 -7.33 18.61 -32.42
C LEU A 745 -8.03 18.47 -33.78
N THR A 746 -9.32 18.86 -33.84
CA THR A 746 -10.17 18.66 -35.03
C THR A 746 -9.67 19.32 -36.30
N TRP A 747 -8.92 20.43 -36.21
CA TRP A 747 -8.28 21.10 -37.35
C TRP A 747 -7.10 20.30 -37.94
N LEU A 748 -6.50 19.39 -37.17
CA LEU A 748 -5.38 18.54 -37.57
C LEU A 748 -5.83 17.29 -38.35
N GLY A 749 -7.10 16.90 -38.20
CA GLY A 749 -7.69 15.72 -38.85
C GLY A 749 -7.44 15.61 -40.37
N PRO A 750 -7.60 16.68 -41.17
CA PRO A 750 -7.31 16.66 -42.61
C PRO A 750 -5.81 16.57 -42.98
N LEU A 751 -4.91 16.66 -42.00
CA LEU A 751 -3.45 16.69 -42.17
C LEU A 751 -2.78 15.43 -41.63
N LEU A 752 -3.48 14.64 -40.79
CA LEU A 752 -3.01 13.45 -40.09
C LEU A 752 -3.46 12.18 -40.84
N HIS A 753 -2.51 11.49 -41.45
CA HIS A 753 -2.72 10.26 -42.21
C HIS A 753 -2.85 9.03 -41.29
N GLU A 754 -3.47 7.96 -41.79
CA GLU A 754 -3.71 6.72 -41.04
C GLU A 754 -2.43 5.98 -40.63
N ASN A 755 -1.31 6.24 -41.32
CA ASN A 755 0.02 5.72 -40.97
C ASN A 755 0.73 6.53 -39.85
N GLY A 756 0.04 7.50 -39.24
CA GLY A 756 0.59 8.31 -38.15
C GLY A 756 1.51 9.45 -38.59
N THR A 757 1.60 9.81 -39.87
CA THR A 757 2.31 11.02 -40.31
C THR A 757 1.37 12.22 -40.44
N ILE A 758 1.92 13.42 -40.22
CA ILE A 758 1.24 14.71 -40.39
C ILE A 758 1.92 15.45 -41.53
N THR A 759 1.16 15.83 -42.56
CA THR A 759 1.66 16.69 -43.67
C THR A 759 1.28 18.14 -43.40
N LEU A 760 2.28 18.97 -43.11
CA LEU A 760 2.17 20.41 -42.93
C LEU A 760 2.67 21.13 -44.20
N PRO A 761 2.26 22.39 -44.45
CA PRO A 761 2.74 23.18 -45.59
C PRO A 761 4.26 23.41 -45.65
N TRP A 762 5.00 23.09 -44.58
CA TRP A 762 6.45 23.23 -44.45
C TRP A 762 7.22 21.90 -44.29
N GLY A 763 6.54 20.75 -44.21
CA GLY A 763 7.18 19.44 -44.06
C GLY A 763 6.20 18.31 -43.73
N THR A 764 6.65 17.06 -43.85
CA THR A 764 5.89 15.89 -43.37
C THR A 764 6.63 15.24 -42.23
N TYR A 765 5.92 15.00 -41.13
CA TYR A 765 6.48 14.64 -39.82
C TYR A 765 5.76 13.43 -39.24
N LYS A 766 6.37 12.72 -38.29
CA LYS A 766 5.66 11.77 -37.43
C LYS A 766 4.80 12.52 -36.41
N SER A 767 3.64 11.96 -36.07
CA SER A 767 2.75 12.51 -35.03
C SER A 767 3.22 12.21 -33.59
N GLY A 768 4.00 11.15 -33.39
CA GLY A 768 4.47 10.71 -32.06
C GLY A 768 3.39 10.12 -31.15
N VAL A 769 2.24 9.70 -31.69
CA VAL A 769 1.20 9.05 -30.87
C VAL A 769 1.76 7.78 -30.24
N GLY A 770 1.71 7.67 -28.91
CA GLY A 770 2.26 6.54 -28.17
C GLY A 770 3.77 6.57 -27.94
N GLU A 771 4.49 7.64 -28.32
CA GLU A 771 5.94 7.75 -28.06
C GLU A 771 6.24 8.67 -26.86
N ILE A 772 7.23 8.29 -26.05
CA ILE A 772 7.74 9.11 -24.94
C ILE A 772 9.19 9.51 -25.23
N LEU A 773 9.46 10.82 -25.19
CA LEU A 773 10.74 11.41 -25.57
C LEU A 773 11.40 12.09 -24.36
N ASN A 774 12.55 11.56 -23.98
CA ASN A 774 13.29 11.96 -22.76
C ASN A 774 14.17 13.20 -22.96
N ILE A 775 14.49 13.55 -24.21
CA ILE A 775 15.26 14.75 -24.57
C ILE A 775 14.27 15.77 -25.18
N ARG A 776 14.26 16.99 -24.65
CA ARG A 776 13.30 18.06 -25.00
C ARG A 776 14.05 19.37 -25.25
N PRO A 777 14.59 19.61 -26.45
CA PRO A 777 15.47 20.75 -26.71
C PRO A 777 14.76 22.09 -26.58
N ASP A 778 15.52 23.12 -26.21
CA ASP A 778 15.00 24.44 -25.91
C ASP A 778 14.46 25.16 -27.16
N CYS A 779 13.33 25.84 -27.00
CA CYS A 779 12.64 26.55 -28.06
C CYS A 779 12.27 27.98 -27.60
N ALA A 780 12.36 28.94 -28.52
CA ALA A 780 12.42 30.35 -28.13
C ALA A 780 11.08 30.99 -27.71
N LYS A 781 9.94 30.45 -28.16
CA LYS A 781 8.61 31.06 -27.99
C LYS A 781 7.51 30.01 -27.77
N SER A 782 7.25 29.69 -26.51
CA SER A 782 6.11 28.86 -26.11
C SER A 782 4.78 29.59 -26.26
N VAL A 783 3.67 28.87 -26.02
CA VAL A 783 2.30 29.43 -26.00
C VAL A 783 2.15 30.64 -25.05
N LEU A 784 2.93 30.68 -23.96
CA LEU A 784 2.95 31.78 -22.99
C LEU A 784 3.93 32.92 -23.37
N GLY A 785 4.56 32.86 -24.55
CA GLY A 785 5.53 33.84 -25.04
C GLY A 785 6.92 33.77 -24.40
N SER A 786 7.11 32.95 -23.36
CA SER A 786 8.42 32.66 -22.76
C SER A 786 9.19 31.59 -23.55
N PRO A 787 10.52 31.45 -23.34
CA PRO A 787 11.25 30.25 -23.71
C PRO A 787 10.59 28.98 -23.13
N GLY A 788 10.80 27.87 -23.82
CA GLY A 788 10.20 26.58 -23.51
C GLY A 788 11.10 25.41 -23.90
N SER A 789 10.53 24.21 -23.88
CA SER A 789 11.13 23.00 -24.47
C SER A 789 10.20 22.41 -25.52
N CYS A 790 10.78 21.85 -26.58
CA CYS A 790 10.03 21.17 -27.63
C CYS A 790 9.49 19.83 -27.11
N THR A 791 8.19 19.58 -27.31
CA THR A 791 7.48 18.36 -26.89
C THR A 791 6.48 17.92 -27.95
N LEU A 792 6.19 16.62 -28.05
CA LEU A 792 5.10 16.10 -28.89
C LEU A 792 3.74 16.74 -28.53
N LEU A 793 2.82 16.81 -29.51
CA LEU A 793 1.50 17.46 -29.35
C LEU A 793 0.81 17.12 -28.01
N GLN A 794 0.71 15.82 -27.69
CA GLN A 794 -0.03 15.34 -26.52
C GLN A 794 0.71 15.54 -25.17
N GLN A 795 2.00 15.92 -25.19
CA GLN A 795 2.84 16.05 -24.00
C GLN A 795 2.95 17.48 -23.44
N CYS A 796 2.26 18.45 -24.05
CA CYS A 796 2.19 19.81 -23.54
C CYS A 796 0.79 20.11 -23.00
N GLU A 797 0.68 20.51 -21.74
CA GLU A 797 -0.61 20.84 -21.09
C GLU A 797 -1.42 21.91 -21.85
N PHE A 798 -0.74 22.78 -22.58
CA PHE A 798 -1.33 23.85 -23.38
C PHE A 798 -1.76 23.43 -24.79
N TYR A 799 -1.69 22.15 -25.18
CA TYR A 799 -1.96 21.73 -26.56
C TYR A 799 -3.36 22.11 -27.05
N SER A 800 -4.32 22.17 -26.14
CA SER A 800 -5.71 22.57 -26.38
C SER A 800 -5.87 24.04 -26.81
N SER A 801 -4.85 24.89 -26.67
CA SER A 801 -4.88 26.27 -27.18
C SER A 801 -4.68 26.37 -28.70
N LEU A 802 -4.24 25.27 -29.35
CA LEU A 802 -4.10 25.19 -30.79
C LEU A 802 -5.47 25.01 -31.44
N THR A 803 -6.09 26.12 -31.86
CA THR A 803 -7.37 26.12 -32.57
C THR A 803 -7.25 25.90 -34.07
N ASP A 804 -6.05 26.07 -34.63
CA ASP A 804 -5.81 26.16 -36.07
C ASP A 804 -4.31 25.99 -36.41
N ILE A 805 -4.03 25.81 -37.70
CA ILE A 805 -2.68 25.56 -38.22
C ILE A 805 -1.73 26.77 -38.12
N GLU A 806 -2.23 28.01 -38.17
CA GLU A 806 -1.37 29.21 -38.13
C GLU A 806 -0.92 29.50 -36.68
N LYS A 807 -1.76 29.24 -35.67
CA LYS A 807 -1.31 29.19 -34.27
C LYS A 807 -0.29 28.08 -34.02
N PHE A 808 -0.50 26.90 -34.60
CA PHE A 808 0.47 25.80 -34.46
C PHE A 808 1.83 26.19 -35.03
N LYS A 809 1.85 26.80 -36.21
CA LYS A 809 3.04 27.32 -36.89
C LYS A 809 3.84 28.33 -36.07
N GLU A 810 3.19 29.18 -35.27
CA GLU A 810 3.88 30.13 -34.37
C GLU A 810 4.62 29.47 -33.20
N HIS A 811 4.25 28.23 -32.85
CA HIS A 811 4.82 27.47 -31.74
C HIS A 811 5.42 26.12 -32.20
N PHE A 812 5.51 25.89 -33.51
CA PHE A 812 5.99 24.64 -34.08
C PHE A 812 7.47 24.43 -33.79
N CYS A 813 7.85 23.20 -33.48
CA CYS A 813 9.24 22.78 -33.47
C CYS A 813 9.38 21.41 -34.13
N ASP A 814 10.35 21.31 -35.04
CA ASP A 814 10.80 20.03 -35.59
C ASP A 814 11.71 19.37 -34.53
N PHE A 815 11.38 18.15 -34.14
CA PHE A 815 12.24 17.35 -33.28
C PHE A 815 12.47 15.98 -33.92
N GLU A 816 13.65 15.77 -34.50
CA GLU A 816 14.07 14.48 -35.09
C GLU A 816 13.05 13.90 -36.10
N GLY A 817 12.33 14.77 -36.83
CA GLY A 817 11.29 14.38 -37.79
C GLY A 817 9.89 14.19 -37.19
N TYR A 818 9.68 14.55 -35.93
CA TYR A 818 8.38 14.59 -35.26
C TYR A 818 7.80 16.00 -35.24
N ALA A 819 6.48 16.08 -35.31
CA ALA A 819 5.74 17.32 -35.11
C ALA A 819 5.68 17.66 -33.62
N GLY A 820 6.51 18.60 -33.17
CA GLY A 820 6.50 19.13 -31.81
C GLY A 820 5.82 20.50 -31.70
N MET A 821 5.50 20.88 -30.47
CA MET A 821 5.21 22.27 -30.09
C MET A 821 6.16 22.74 -28.98
N CYS A 822 6.39 24.04 -28.93
CA CYS A 822 7.15 24.69 -27.88
C CYS A 822 6.29 24.84 -26.61
N CYS A 823 6.51 23.97 -25.63
CA CYS A 823 5.80 23.99 -24.36
C CYS A 823 6.54 24.87 -23.32
N PRO A 824 5.85 25.66 -22.48
CA PRO A 824 6.53 26.40 -21.41
C PRO A 824 7.29 25.45 -20.48
N LYS A 825 8.51 25.83 -20.07
CA LYS A 825 9.20 25.11 -18.99
C LYS A 825 8.46 25.40 -17.68
N GLY A 826 7.76 24.40 -17.15
CA GLY A 826 7.16 24.48 -15.83
C GLY A 826 8.21 24.84 -14.79
N LYS A 827 7.89 25.77 -13.89
CA LYS A 827 8.71 25.99 -12.71
C LYS A 827 8.69 24.70 -11.89
N ARG A 828 9.87 24.19 -11.53
CA ARG A 828 9.98 23.54 -10.22
C ARG A 828 9.60 24.61 -9.18
N ILE A 829 8.66 24.25 -8.33
CA ILE A 829 8.49 24.89 -7.04
C ILE A 829 9.25 23.96 -6.10
N ASP A 830 10.51 24.30 -5.86
CA ASP A 830 11.36 23.67 -4.84
C ASP A 830 10.97 24.19 -3.44
#